data_AF-A0A818CZK1-F1
#
_entry.id   AF-A0A818CZK1-F1
#
_cell.length_a   1.000
_cell.length_b   1.000
_cell.length_c   1.000
_cell.angle_alpha   90.00
_cell.angle_beta   90.00
_cell.angle_gamma   90.00
#
_symmetry.space_group_name_H-M   'P 1'
#
loop_
_entity.id
_entity.type
_entity.pdbx_description
1 polymer ?
#
loop_
_entity_poly.entity_id
_entity_poly.type
_entity_poly.pdbx_seq_one_letter_code
_entity_poly.pdbx_strand_id
1 'polypeptide(L)'
;MSLTIRLYKRRKFIILFLILIILIGSFVIFQSINNYLDSIKQSNLYLQRQASKFNSSFFQRAILIFYPSNQESHYLPEIRWLYRSWIEMMKYESKNWRTDLIIYTGEYSSSFQQLGCILNQRRLNNTEPPQCRVFLYLRLSKREISSLTQQQTILTNQGKKELFDIDSQRSILLYKQIKSYEYIDSVNIIAESYPTYKYYDFILKTDVDVFITTQFAKYVPLTNITLLVGRGGYSTKFNTRRLGRIARDMNWKYQNMTNVGSTWYGTPYVAQRMATLTLDAMLYLSENEFTRVERERKLGVLLWPEWHYGVLSMYGTHLAVNHLLISEKLDIKKADELLDQSTTDTNQDNLEKNHRLHLHCWHTDKQFSKFAFKAGKYNHIHPRTLINDTSAQAYAMRMALESRLMTLDELGQHLHLIGNSTNTISNEIIPFNVRLCLVDRSLSDNNSQKPSSSSDSSIRHKFLDIQYYRMKLSMSIDEYTSSIIIDDILLTLNELKSHIDDDLSIDHIVLLRDSLTNYLLNGNKQLIEQTYEFILKYIEKYPQHSSIFYSTYIKCILSRNLIVFQMAIEHFSHFIIYFQSKTNELFYIILKQGLINKIDVTQSITQAIRLLNLHRYDPITYTNLTSTIPSKIAPTTTMATTTTTTTND
;
A
#
# COMPACT_ATOMS: atom_id res chain seq x y z
N MET A 1 -26.72 -58.04 -42.75
CA MET A 1 -25.61 -58.50 -41.87
C MET A 1 -24.28 -57.75 -42.09
N SER A 2 -23.90 -57.39 -43.33
CA SER A 2 -22.60 -56.73 -43.64
C SER A 2 -22.42 -55.30 -43.08
N LEU A 3 -23.48 -54.49 -43.03
CA LEU A 3 -23.39 -53.08 -42.60
C LEU A 3 -23.20 -52.90 -41.08
N THR A 4 -23.85 -53.77 -40.30
CA THR A 4 -23.83 -53.74 -38.83
C THR A 4 -22.46 -54.09 -38.27
N ILE A 5 -21.75 -55.03 -38.90
CA ILE A 5 -20.39 -55.44 -38.53
C ILE A 5 -19.37 -54.33 -38.83
N ARG A 6 -19.53 -53.60 -39.93
CA ARG A 6 -18.67 -52.46 -40.28
C ARG A 6 -18.84 -51.28 -39.32
N LEU A 7 -20.07 -50.98 -38.90
CA LEU A 7 -20.36 -49.94 -37.91
C LEU A 7 -19.84 -50.30 -36.51
N TYR A 8 -19.94 -51.57 -36.10
CA TYR A 8 -19.39 -52.04 -34.85
C TYR A 8 -17.85 -51.97 -34.82
N LYS A 9 -17.16 -52.36 -35.90
CA LYS A 9 -15.71 -52.23 -36.02
C LYS A 9 -15.25 -50.76 -35.99
N ARG A 10 -15.96 -49.85 -36.67
CA ARG A 10 -15.66 -48.40 -36.63
C ARG A 10 -15.84 -47.81 -35.24
N ARG A 11 -16.92 -48.13 -34.53
CA ARG A 11 -17.14 -47.67 -33.14
C ARG A 11 -16.05 -48.18 -32.21
N LYS A 12 -15.67 -49.46 -32.32
CA LYS A 12 -14.60 -50.05 -31.50
C LYS A 12 -13.26 -49.37 -31.76
N PHE A 13 -12.96 -49.05 -33.03
CA PHE A 13 -11.74 -48.32 -33.40
C PHE A 13 -11.70 -46.89 -32.86
N ILE A 14 -12.82 -46.15 -32.93
CA ILE A 14 -12.93 -44.79 -32.39
C ILE A 14 -12.75 -44.78 -30.87
N ILE A 15 -13.37 -45.74 -30.16
CA ILE A 15 -13.23 -45.88 -28.70
C ILE A 15 -11.78 -46.20 -28.33
N LEU A 16 -11.13 -47.14 -29.02
CA LEU A 16 -9.71 -47.46 -28.80
C LEU A 16 -8.80 -46.26 -29.07
N PHE A 17 -9.08 -45.48 -30.11
CA PHE A 17 -8.33 -44.28 -30.44
C PHE A 17 -8.50 -43.16 -29.39
N LEU A 18 -9.72 -42.96 -28.88
CA LEU A 18 -9.99 -42.01 -27.79
C LEU A 18 -9.30 -42.44 -26.48
N ILE A 19 -9.32 -43.72 -26.14
CA ILE A 19 -8.60 -44.26 -24.97
C ILE A 19 -7.09 -44.02 -25.12
N LEU A 20 -6.54 -44.24 -26.32
CA LEU A 20 -5.11 -44.00 -26.58
C LEU A 20 -4.75 -42.51 -26.42
N ILE A 21 -5.57 -41.59 -26.91
CA ILE A 21 -5.36 -40.14 -26.74
C ILE A 21 -5.40 -39.76 -25.26
N ILE A 22 -6.36 -40.28 -24.49
CA ILE A 22 -6.47 -40.01 -23.05
C ILE A 22 -5.23 -40.54 -22.32
N LEU A 23 -4.74 -41.75 -22.66
CA LEU A 23 -3.55 -42.32 -22.05
C LEU A 23 -2.28 -41.50 -22.37
N ILE A 24 -2.13 -41.04 -23.62
CA ILE A 24 -1.01 -40.18 -24.02
C ILE A 24 -1.08 -38.83 -23.29
N GLY A 25 -2.26 -38.20 -23.24
CA GLY A 25 -2.45 -36.94 -22.51
C GLY A 25 -2.15 -37.06 -21.01
N SER A 26 -2.59 -38.16 -20.40
CA SER A 26 -2.31 -38.48 -18.99
C SER A 26 -0.82 -38.67 -18.74
N PHE A 27 -0.11 -39.35 -19.64
CA PHE A 27 1.32 -39.58 -19.55
C PHE A 27 2.12 -38.28 -19.67
N VAL A 28 1.75 -37.38 -20.59
CA VAL A 28 2.40 -36.07 -20.74
C VAL A 28 2.19 -35.20 -19.50
N ILE A 29 0.97 -35.18 -18.94
CA ILE A 29 0.68 -34.45 -17.70
C ILE A 29 1.50 -35.03 -16.54
N PHE A 30 1.56 -36.36 -16.41
CA PHE A 30 2.35 -37.03 -15.37
C PHE A 30 3.85 -36.72 -15.51
N GLN A 31 4.40 -36.74 -16.73
CA GLN A 31 5.79 -36.39 -16.98
C GLN A 31 6.08 -34.92 -16.65
N SER A 32 5.17 -34.01 -16.98
CA SER A 32 5.29 -32.58 -16.64
C SER A 32 5.24 -32.34 -15.13
N ILE A 33 4.38 -33.06 -14.41
CA ILE A 33 4.31 -33.01 -12.94
C ILE A 33 5.59 -33.55 -12.33
N ASN A 34 6.11 -34.69 -12.81
CA ASN A 34 7.37 -35.25 -12.30
C ASN A 34 8.56 -34.34 -12.55
N ASN A 35 8.69 -33.75 -13.74
CA ASN A 35 9.75 -32.79 -14.04
C ASN A 35 9.66 -31.55 -13.13
N TYR A 36 8.45 -31.07 -12.85
CA TYR A 36 8.22 -29.96 -11.92
C TYR A 36 8.59 -30.34 -10.47
N LEU A 37 8.19 -31.53 -10.01
CA LEU A 37 8.53 -32.05 -8.69
C LEU A 37 10.04 -32.28 -8.52
N ASP A 38 10.73 -32.77 -9.55
CA ASP A 38 12.18 -32.96 -9.54
C ASP A 38 12.93 -31.62 -9.57
N SER A 39 12.41 -30.62 -10.29
CA SER A 39 12.92 -29.25 -10.21
C SER A 39 12.79 -28.67 -8.80
N ILE A 40 11.66 -28.90 -8.11
CA ILE A 40 11.45 -28.47 -6.73
C ILE A 40 12.39 -29.22 -5.76
N LYS A 41 12.59 -30.52 -5.96
CA LYS A 41 13.52 -31.30 -5.13
C LYS A 41 14.97 -30.82 -5.31
N GLN A 42 15.39 -30.55 -6.55
CA GLN A 42 16.73 -30.02 -6.83
C GLN A 42 16.90 -28.61 -6.26
N SER A 43 15.90 -27.73 -6.37
CA SER A 43 15.96 -26.42 -5.71
C SER A 43 16.04 -26.59 -4.19
N ASN A 44 15.23 -27.45 -3.58
CA ASN A 44 15.26 -27.69 -2.13
C ASN A 44 16.59 -28.29 -1.65
N LEU A 45 17.21 -29.19 -2.41
CA LEU A 45 18.54 -29.74 -2.12
C LEU A 45 19.64 -28.67 -2.27
N TYR A 46 19.54 -27.79 -3.26
CA TYR A 46 20.44 -26.65 -3.42
C TYR A 46 20.28 -25.63 -2.27
N LEU A 47 19.03 -25.36 -1.87
CA LEU A 47 18.68 -24.52 -0.72
C LEU A 47 19.23 -25.09 0.59
N GLN A 48 19.08 -26.39 0.82
CA GLN A 48 19.65 -27.07 1.99
C GLN A 48 21.17 -27.04 1.98
N ARG A 49 21.82 -27.21 0.82
CA ARG A 49 23.29 -27.11 0.69
C ARG A 49 23.77 -25.68 0.94
N GLN A 50 23.09 -24.67 0.42
CA GLN A 50 23.39 -23.27 0.70
C GLN A 50 23.19 -22.92 2.19
N ALA A 51 22.07 -23.30 2.77
CA ALA A 51 21.79 -23.11 4.21
C ALA A 51 22.84 -23.84 5.09
N SER A 52 23.26 -25.05 4.70
CA SER A 52 24.34 -25.77 5.40
C SER A 52 25.71 -25.07 5.29
N LYS A 53 25.98 -24.42 4.15
CA LYS A 53 27.19 -23.62 3.93
C LYS A 53 27.19 -22.38 4.83
N PHE A 54 26.07 -21.66 4.91
CA PHE A 54 25.90 -20.50 5.79
C PHE A 54 25.83 -20.83 7.28
N ASN A 55 25.37 -22.03 7.66
CA ASN A 55 25.42 -22.49 9.05
C ASN A 55 26.85 -22.77 9.53
N SER A 56 27.78 -23.06 8.61
CA SER A 56 29.19 -23.29 8.91
C SER A 56 30.09 -22.04 8.79
N SER A 57 29.65 -21.00 8.10
CA SER A 57 30.40 -19.75 7.91
C SER A 57 29.95 -18.65 8.86
N PHE A 58 30.83 -17.69 9.15
CA PHE A 58 30.43 -16.44 9.79
C PHE A 58 29.44 -15.70 8.88
N PHE A 59 28.37 -15.20 9.46
CA PHE A 59 27.31 -14.47 8.75
C PHE A 59 26.97 -13.20 9.51
N GLN A 60 27.05 -12.06 8.84
CA GLN A 60 26.80 -10.75 9.43
C GLN A 60 25.66 -10.07 8.70
N ARG A 61 24.71 -9.56 9.46
CA ARG A 61 23.65 -8.73 8.92
C ARG A 61 23.36 -7.54 9.82
N ALA A 62 22.66 -6.57 9.27
CA ALA A 62 22.22 -5.42 10.03
C ALA A 62 20.76 -5.08 9.74
N ILE A 63 20.05 -4.64 10.78
CA ILE A 63 18.72 -4.04 10.68
C ILE A 63 18.93 -2.54 10.65
N LEU A 64 18.54 -1.88 9.56
CA LEU A 64 18.75 -0.45 9.33
C LEU A 64 17.41 0.28 9.43
N ILE A 65 17.40 1.32 10.25
CA ILE A 65 16.26 2.22 10.39
C ILE A 65 16.72 3.67 10.37
N PHE A 66 15.80 4.55 9.97
CA PHE A 66 15.91 5.97 10.23
C PHE A 66 15.03 6.34 11.43
N TYR A 67 15.62 6.94 12.44
CA TYR A 67 14.92 7.37 13.66
C TYR A 67 14.82 8.90 13.72
N PRO A 68 13.60 9.46 13.72
CA PRO A 68 13.44 10.89 13.77
C PRO A 68 13.54 11.45 15.20
N SER A 69 14.76 11.75 15.67
CA SER A 69 15.05 12.42 16.97
C SER A 69 14.10 13.55 17.38
N ASN A 70 13.73 14.47 16.47
CA ASN A 70 12.78 15.56 16.74
C ASN A 70 11.35 15.11 17.13
N GLN A 71 11.04 13.82 17.02
CA GLN A 71 9.75 13.20 17.38
C GLN A 71 9.96 12.06 18.38
N GLU A 72 11.00 12.12 19.23
CA GLU A 72 11.36 11.06 20.17
C GLU A 72 10.20 10.60 21.05
N SER A 73 9.36 11.51 21.57
CA SER A 73 8.18 11.14 22.36
C SER A 73 7.19 10.25 21.61
N HIS A 74 7.12 10.38 20.28
CA HIS A 74 6.25 9.57 19.43
C HIS A 74 6.85 8.20 19.12
N TYR A 75 8.16 8.14 18.84
CA TYR A 75 8.83 6.93 18.34
C TYR A 75 9.56 6.12 19.41
N LEU A 76 9.77 6.66 20.62
CA LEU A 76 10.43 5.93 21.70
C LEU A 76 9.71 4.64 22.10
N PRO A 77 8.36 4.59 22.21
CA PRO A 77 7.68 3.31 22.42
C PRO A 77 7.99 2.30 21.30
N GLU A 78 8.09 2.79 20.07
CA GLU A 78 8.29 1.95 18.89
C GLU A 78 9.70 1.37 18.84
N ILE A 79 10.70 2.20 19.13
CA ILE A 79 12.08 1.74 19.18
C ILE A 79 12.29 0.70 20.28
N ARG A 80 11.58 0.83 21.41
CA ARG A 80 11.68 -0.11 22.53
C ARG A 80 11.17 -1.49 22.15
N TRP A 81 10.04 -1.60 21.45
CA TRP A 81 9.52 -2.91 21.06
C TRP A 81 10.35 -3.52 19.91
N LEU A 82 10.85 -2.70 18.99
CA LEU A 82 11.74 -3.16 17.94
C LEU A 82 13.02 -3.73 18.57
N TYR A 83 13.65 -2.97 19.46
CA TYR A 83 14.85 -3.39 20.20
C TYR A 83 14.60 -4.66 21.01
N ARG A 84 13.46 -4.75 21.72
CA ARG A 84 13.07 -5.96 22.47
C ARG A 84 12.88 -7.18 21.56
N SER A 85 12.26 -7.00 20.40
CA SER A 85 12.06 -8.07 19.42
C SER A 85 13.36 -8.52 18.75
N TRP A 86 14.30 -7.60 18.53
CA TRP A 86 15.65 -7.90 18.06
C TRP A 86 16.43 -8.74 19.07
N ILE A 87 16.41 -8.37 20.36
CA ILE A 87 16.95 -9.18 21.46
C ILE A 87 16.31 -10.57 21.51
N GLU A 88 14.99 -10.66 21.32
CA GLU A 88 14.29 -11.95 21.31
C GLU A 88 14.76 -12.83 20.15
N MET A 89 14.86 -12.26 18.96
CA MET A 89 15.33 -12.94 17.76
C MET A 89 16.76 -13.48 17.96
N MET A 90 17.65 -12.70 18.56
CA MET A 90 19.04 -13.11 18.80
C MET A 90 19.19 -14.38 19.64
N LYS A 91 18.23 -14.71 20.52
CA LYS A 91 18.26 -15.95 21.31
C LYS A 91 18.20 -17.22 20.45
N TYR A 92 17.71 -17.10 19.22
CA TYR A 92 17.55 -18.20 18.26
C TYR A 92 18.59 -18.14 17.14
N GLU A 93 19.50 -17.16 17.19
CA GLU A 93 20.52 -16.95 16.17
C GLU A 93 21.65 -17.99 16.33
N SER A 94 22.18 -18.47 15.21
CA SER A 94 23.31 -19.40 15.21
C SER A 94 24.55 -18.75 15.84
N LYS A 95 25.42 -19.55 16.48
CA LYS A 95 26.64 -19.06 17.14
C LYS A 95 27.58 -18.28 16.23
N ASN A 96 27.55 -18.54 14.93
CA ASN A 96 28.40 -17.88 13.92
C ASN A 96 27.73 -16.66 13.26
N TRP A 97 26.50 -16.35 13.65
CA TRP A 97 25.72 -15.27 13.06
C TRP A 97 25.71 -14.05 13.96
N ARG A 98 25.71 -12.86 13.37
CA ARG A 98 25.67 -11.59 14.09
C ARG A 98 24.68 -10.65 13.41
N THR A 99 23.71 -10.15 14.18
CA THR A 99 22.75 -9.14 13.70
C THR A 99 22.88 -7.83 14.47
N ASP A 100 23.44 -6.79 13.84
CA ASP A 100 23.49 -5.45 14.44
C ASP A 100 22.18 -4.68 14.21
N LEU A 101 21.82 -3.80 15.15
CA LEU A 101 20.78 -2.80 14.95
C LEU A 101 21.45 -1.46 14.66
N ILE A 102 21.27 -0.95 13.43
CA ILE A 102 21.87 0.30 12.97
C ILE A 102 20.79 1.38 12.87
N ILE A 103 20.98 2.46 13.63
CA ILE A 103 20.05 3.57 13.75
C ILE A 103 20.69 4.83 13.21
N TYR A 104 20.10 5.41 12.16
CA TYR A 104 20.47 6.73 11.66
C TYR A 104 19.55 7.78 12.26
N THR A 105 20.10 8.81 12.90
CA THR A 105 19.33 9.83 13.62
C THR A 105 20.05 11.18 13.59
N GLY A 106 19.33 12.28 13.80
CA GLY A 106 19.93 13.61 13.87
C GLY A 106 20.70 13.86 15.16
N GLU A 107 20.31 13.21 16.26
CA GLU A 107 20.86 13.44 17.59
C GLU A 107 21.00 12.13 18.36
N TYR A 108 22.04 12.04 19.20
CA TYR A 108 22.30 10.91 20.08
C TYR A 108 21.71 11.19 21.46
N SER A 109 20.46 10.76 21.68
CA SER A 109 19.72 11.03 22.92
C SER A 109 20.18 10.17 24.10
N SER A 110 19.82 10.59 25.31
CA SER A 110 20.02 9.80 26.53
C SER A 110 19.33 8.43 26.44
N SER A 111 18.21 8.33 25.73
CA SER A 111 17.52 7.06 25.52
C SER A 111 18.42 6.02 24.83
N PHE A 112 19.22 6.42 23.83
CA PHE A 112 20.15 5.52 23.16
C PHE A 112 21.37 5.18 24.01
N GLN A 113 21.81 6.09 24.88
CA GLN A 113 22.87 5.83 25.85
C GLN A 113 22.42 4.76 26.87
N GLN A 114 21.20 4.88 27.40
CA GLN A 114 20.61 3.91 28.33
C GLN A 114 20.38 2.55 27.68
N LEU A 115 20.03 2.53 26.38
CA LEU A 115 19.96 1.30 25.59
C LEU A 115 21.34 0.68 25.26
N GLY A 116 22.45 1.27 25.72
CA GLY A 116 23.80 0.76 25.49
C GLY A 116 24.24 0.85 24.02
N CYS A 117 23.65 1.74 23.22
CA CYS A 117 24.04 1.90 21.82
C CYS A 117 25.38 2.63 21.70
N ILE A 118 26.18 2.30 20.68
CA ILE A 118 27.49 2.90 20.42
C ILE A 118 27.41 3.94 19.29
N LEU A 119 28.08 5.09 19.48
CA LEU A 119 27.98 6.24 18.58
C LEU A 119 29.06 6.22 17.48
N ASN A 120 28.64 6.34 16.22
CA ASN A 120 29.47 6.49 15.02
C ASN A 120 30.55 5.41 14.83
N GLN A 121 30.38 4.24 15.46
CA GLN A 121 31.35 3.15 15.39
C GLN A 121 30.87 2.06 14.42
N ARG A 122 31.61 1.88 13.33
CA ARG A 122 31.40 0.76 12.40
C ARG A 122 31.81 -0.56 13.04
N ARG A 123 31.23 -1.65 12.54
CA ARG A 123 31.70 -3.00 12.83
C ARG A 123 33.13 -3.16 12.35
N LEU A 124 34.00 -3.65 13.23
CA LEU A 124 35.43 -3.76 12.93
C LEU A 124 35.80 -5.14 12.39
N ASN A 125 35.12 -6.19 12.85
CA ASN A 125 35.36 -7.56 12.45
C ASN A 125 34.13 -8.46 12.66
N ASN A 126 34.25 -9.71 12.20
CA ASN A 126 33.20 -10.74 12.27
C ASN A 126 32.99 -11.34 13.67
N THR A 127 33.94 -11.15 14.60
CA THR A 127 33.88 -11.73 15.95
C THR A 127 33.16 -10.83 16.96
N GLU A 128 33.12 -9.52 16.71
CA GLU A 128 32.46 -8.56 17.59
C GLU A 128 30.98 -8.97 17.80
N PRO A 129 30.47 -8.97 19.05
CA PRO A 129 29.10 -9.39 19.34
C PRO A 129 28.09 -8.47 18.65
N PRO A 130 26.80 -8.85 18.59
CA PRO A 130 25.76 -7.97 18.08
C PRO A 130 25.70 -6.66 18.87
N GLN A 131 25.64 -5.53 18.18
CA GLN A 131 25.65 -4.19 18.77
C GLN A 131 24.48 -3.33 18.28
N CYS A 132 23.96 -2.47 19.15
CA CYS A 132 23.17 -1.32 18.72
C CYS A 132 24.11 -0.18 18.33
N ARG A 133 24.07 0.28 17.09
CA ARG A 133 24.95 1.33 16.56
C ARG A 133 24.14 2.53 16.12
N VAL A 134 24.50 3.71 16.61
CA VAL A 134 23.86 4.97 16.23
C VAL A 134 24.80 5.79 15.37
N PHE A 135 24.33 6.23 14.19
CA PHE A 135 25.06 7.12 13.30
C PHE A 135 24.36 8.47 13.19
N LEU A 136 25.10 9.54 13.47
CA LEU A 136 24.60 10.90 13.33
C LEU A 136 24.48 11.27 11.86
N TYR A 137 23.25 11.46 11.42
CA TYR A 137 22.88 11.71 10.03
C TYR A 137 22.15 13.05 9.91
N LEU A 138 22.66 13.94 9.05
CA LEU A 138 22.00 15.22 8.79
C LEU A 138 20.85 15.01 7.80
N ARG A 139 19.64 15.05 8.35
CA ARG A 139 18.38 14.99 7.61
C ARG A 139 18.34 15.99 6.47
N LEU A 140 17.70 15.60 5.38
CA LEU A 140 17.54 16.45 4.22
C LEU A 140 16.90 17.81 4.57
N SER A 141 15.86 17.82 5.40
CA SER A 141 15.14 19.04 5.81
C SER A 141 15.97 20.04 6.62
N LYS A 142 17.10 19.62 7.17
CA LYS A 142 18.01 20.43 8.00
C LYS A 142 19.28 20.86 7.27
N ARG A 143 19.44 20.53 5.98
CA ARG A 143 20.56 21.01 5.17
C ARG A 143 20.36 22.50 4.81
N GLU A 144 21.43 23.26 4.67
CA GLU A 144 21.38 24.67 4.24
C GLU A 144 21.91 24.77 2.79
N ILE A 145 21.22 25.47 1.88
CA ILE A 145 21.65 25.66 0.47
C ILE A 145 22.65 26.82 0.31
N SER A 146 22.75 27.68 1.31
CA SER A 146 23.67 28.81 1.49
C SER A 146 24.77 29.04 0.46
N SER A 147 25.89 28.35 0.39
CA SER A 147 26.49 27.21 1.07
C SER A 147 26.53 25.88 0.33
N LEU A 148 25.59 25.42 -0.48
CA LEU A 148 25.81 24.21 -1.29
C LEU A 148 26.79 24.42 -2.47
N THR A 149 27.17 25.67 -2.76
CA THR A 149 28.30 26.03 -3.65
C THR A 149 29.61 26.37 -2.90
N GLN A 150 29.59 26.57 -1.58
CA GLN A 150 30.77 26.90 -0.73
C GLN A 150 31.03 25.89 0.43
N GLN A 151 30.08 24.99 0.69
CA GLN A 151 30.03 23.91 1.68
C GLN A 151 30.00 22.55 0.98
N GLN A 152 31.03 22.30 0.19
CA GLN A 152 31.76 21.03 0.32
C GLN A 152 32.47 20.94 1.70
N THR A 153 31.98 21.63 2.73
CA THR A 153 32.79 22.09 3.88
C THR A 153 31.99 22.09 5.19
N ILE A 154 30.72 21.66 5.25
CA ILE A 154 30.00 21.49 6.54
C ILE A 154 29.49 20.07 6.77
N LEU A 155 29.14 19.31 5.73
CA LEU A 155 28.94 17.84 5.88
C LEU A 155 30.24 17.04 5.76
N THR A 156 31.26 17.62 5.15
CA THR A 156 32.56 17.01 4.82
C THR A 156 33.71 17.45 5.73
N ASN A 157 33.52 18.43 6.62
CA ASN A 157 34.64 19.01 7.40
C ASN A 157 35.02 18.32 8.72
N GLN A 158 34.59 17.10 8.99
CA GLN A 158 35.10 16.35 10.15
C GLN A 158 35.23 14.84 9.87
N GLY A 159 35.98 14.44 8.84
CA GLY A 159 36.45 13.05 8.73
C GLY A 159 35.38 11.96 8.49
N LYS A 160 34.12 12.31 8.23
CA LYS A 160 33.00 11.34 8.08
C LYS A 160 32.86 10.69 6.70
N LYS A 161 33.79 10.90 5.76
CA LYS A 161 33.81 10.18 4.46
C LYS A 161 33.83 8.66 4.64
N GLU A 162 34.33 8.18 5.78
CA GLU A 162 34.31 6.75 6.12
C GLU A 162 32.92 6.20 6.46
N LEU A 163 31.96 7.08 6.76
CA LEU A 163 30.60 6.74 7.18
C LEU A 163 29.57 7.00 6.07
N PHE A 164 29.75 8.09 5.33
CA PHE A 164 28.79 8.55 4.32
C PHE A 164 29.48 8.91 2.99
N ASP A 165 28.81 8.54 1.89
CA ASP A 165 29.13 8.89 0.51
C ASP A 165 27.97 9.73 -0.05
N ILE A 166 28.06 11.06 0.11
CA ILE A 166 26.98 12.00 -0.24
C ILE A 166 27.23 12.58 -1.63
N ASP A 167 26.32 12.30 -2.56
CA ASP A 167 26.22 12.98 -3.84
C ASP A 167 25.66 14.39 -3.65
N SER A 168 26.53 15.40 -3.75
CA SER A 168 26.17 16.80 -3.50
C SER A 168 25.14 17.33 -4.48
N GLN A 169 25.23 16.94 -5.77
CA GLN A 169 24.30 17.39 -6.80
C GLN A 169 22.91 16.80 -6.56
N ARG A 170 22.82 15.48 -6.32
CA ARG A 170 21.55 14.85 -5.96
C ARG A 170 21.00 15.45 -4.67
N SER A 171 21.81 15.63 -3.63
CA SER A 171 21.40 16.25 -2.37
C SER A 171 20.76 17.65 -2.57
N ILE A 172 21.33 18.48 -3.45
CA ILE A 172 20.77 19.80 -3.78
C ILE A 172 19.38 19.65 -4.42
N LEU A 173 19.23 18.74 -5.38
CA LEU A 173 17.96 18.48 -6.06
C LEU A 173 16.90 17.97 -5.08
N LEU A 174 17.26 16.98 -4.26
CA LEU A 174 16.39 16.43 -3.22
C LEU A 174 15.95 17.53 -2.25
N TYR A 175 16.88 18.38 -1.83
CA TYR A 175 16.55 19.48 -0.92
C TYR A 175 15.54 20.45 -1.56
N LYS A 176 15.79 20.87 -2.81
CA LYS A 176 14.91 21.82 -3.49
C LYS A 176 13.51 21.25 -3.70
N GLN A 177 13.41 19.98 -4.06
CA GLN A 177 12.17 19.41 -4.57
C GLN A 177 11.35 18.62 -3.53
N ILE A 178 12.01 17.94 -2.58
CA ILE A 178 11.34 16.97 -1.69
C ILE A 178 11.76 17.06 -0.22
N LYS A 179 12.43 18.14 0.23
CA LYS A 179 12.83 18.29 1.65
C LYS A 179 11.68 18.21 2.66
N SER A 180 10.45 18.52 2.25
CA SER A 180 9.25 18.46 3.09
C SER A 180 8.62 17.07 3.18
N TYR A 181 9.11 16.11 2.38
CA TYR A 181 8.62 14.74 2.44
C TYR A 181 9.23 13.99 3.63
N GLU A 182 8.44 13.72 4.66
CA GLU A 182 8.91 13.19 5.95
C GLU A 182 9.64 11.84 5.87
N TYR A 183 9.30 11.00 4.89
CA TYR A 183 9.87 9.65 4.78
C TYR A 183 11.11 9.58 3.89
N ILE A 184 11.60 10.72 3.35
CA ILE A 184 12.73 10.73 2.41
C ILE A 184 13.98 10.13 3.02
N ASP A 185 14.27 10.47 4.27
CA ASP A 185 15.51 10.07 4.93
C ASP A 185 15.54 8.55 5.17
N SER A 186 14.39 7.86 5.26
CA SER A 186 14.33 6.39 5.36
C SER A 186 14.90 5.66 4.14
N VAL A 187 14.90 6.32 2.98
CA VAL A 187 15.53 5.85 1.73
C VAL A 187 16.91 6.46 1.57
N ASN A 188 17.05 7.76 1.85
CA ASN A 188 18.29 8.50 1.62
C ASN A 188 19.47 7.97 2.45
N ILE A 189 19.22 7.49 3.68
CA ILE A 189 20.27 6.84 4.49
C ILE A 189 20.86 5.61 3.81
N ILE A 190 20.06 4.87 3.02
CA ILE A 190 20.54 3.70 2.32
C ILE A 190 21.44 4.13 1.18
N ALA A 191 21.04 5.14 0.39
CA ALA A 191 21.87 5.65 -0.69
C ALA A 191 23.21 6.23 -0.19
N GLU A 192 23.16 7.05 0.87
CA GLU A 192 24.32 7.83 1.32
C GLU A 192 25.21 7.09 2.34
N SER A 193 24.71 6.11 3.09
CA SER A 193 25.47 5.51 4.20
C SER A 193 26.16 4.19 3.86
N TYR A 194 26.30 3.86 2.58
CA TYR A 194 26.92 2.61 2.12
C TYR A 194 28.28 2.29 2.78
N PRO A 195 29.21 3.24 3.00
CA PRO A 195 30.47 2.98 3.70
C PRO A 195 30.31 2.42 5.12
N THR A 196 29.18 2.66 5.78
CA THR A 196 28.86 2.19 7.13
C THR A 196 28.44 0.72 7.15
N TYR A 197 27.71 0.26 6.13
CA TYR A 197 27.08 -1.07 6.12
C TYR A 197 27.57 -1.99 4.99
N LYS A 198 28.53 -1.56 4.16
CA LYS A 198 29.07 -2.38 3.05
C LYS A 198 29.73 -3.70 3.45
N TYR A 199 30.10 -3.86 4.73
CA TYR A 199 30.80 -5.05 5.23
C TYR A 199 29.85 -6.13 5.79
N TYR A 200 28.55 -5.85 5.89
CA TYR A 200 27.58 -6.87 6.23
C TYR A 200 27.29 -7.74 5.00
N ASP A 201 26.99 -9.01 5.19
CA ASP A 201 26.54 -9.89 4.12
C ASP A 201 25.16 -9.45 3.61
N PHE A 202 24.26 -9.08 4.54
CA PHE A 202 22.91 -8.62 4.23
C PHE A 202 22.45 -7.46 5.12
N ILE A 203 21.58 -6.60 4.58
CA ILE A 203 20.90 -5.57 5.35
C ILE A 203 19.39 -5.71 5.23
N LEU A 204 18.69 -5.49 6.35
CA LEU A 204 17.25 -5.32 6.42
C LEU A 204 16.97 -3.84 6.63
N LYS A 205 16.63 -3.11 5.55
CA LYS A 205 16.03 -1.77 5.68
C LYS A 205 14.60 -1.95 6.13
N THR A 206 14.19 -1.30 7.21
CA THR A 206 12.79 -1.31 7.68
C THR A 206 12.41 0.02 8.37
N ASP A 207 11.15 0.12 8.79
CA ASP A 207 10.57 1.23 9.54
C ASP A 207 10.69 0.96 11.06
N VAL A 208 10.35 1.96 11.89
CA VAL A 208 10.48 1.83 13.36
C VAL A 208 9.29 1.07 13.97
N ASP A 209 8.13 1.12 13.34
CA ASP A 209 6.86 0.54 13.81
C ASP A 209 6.71 -0.94 13.44
N VAL A 210 7.77 -1.72 13.69
CA VAL A 210 7.88 -3.12 13.26
C VAL A 210 8.37 -4.03 14.38
N PHE A 211 8.19 -5.34 14.18
CA PHE A 211 8.74 -6.38 15.03
C PHE A 211 9.55 -7.36 14.20
N ILE A 212 10.73 -7.71 14.69
CA ILE A 212 11.53 -8.80 14.16
C ILE A 212 11.15 -10.08 14.90
N THR A 213 10.86 -11.14 14.16
CA THR A 213 10.45 -12.41 14.75
C THR A 213 11.66 -13.31 14.98
N THR A 214 11.46 -14.38 15.75
CA THR A 214 12.45 -15.44 15.97
C THR A 214 12.82 -16.20 14.69
N GLN A 215 11.96 -16.16 13.66
CA GLN A 215 12.23 -16.83 12.39
C GLN A 215 13.26 -16.09 11.56
N PHE A 216 13.38 -14.77 11.73
CA PHE A 216 14.48 -14.02 11.12
C PHE A 216 15.85 -14.56 11.57
N ALA A 217 15.98 -15.04 12.81
CA ALA A 217 17.21 -15.62 13.36
C ALA A 217 17.77 -16.79 12.54
N LYS A 218 16.92 -17.46 11.75
CA LYS A 218 17.24 -18.70 11.03
C LYS A 218 17.24 -18.52 9.51
N TYR A 219 16.93 -17.31 9.02
CA TYR A 219 16.68 -17.05 7.61
C TYR A 219 17.85 -16.32 6.93
N VAL A 220 18.23 -16.79 5.75
CA VAL A 220 19.25 -16.18 4.86
C VAL A 220 18.70 -16.14 3.44
N PRO A 221 18.88 -15.04 2.68
CA PRO A 221 18.50 -14.99 1.28
C PRO A 221 19.34 -15.93 0.41
N LEU A 222 18.76 -16.39 -0.69
CA LEU A 222 19.27 -17.53 -1.46
C LEU A 222 20.49 -17.23 -2.32
N THR A 223 20.75 -15.96 -2.64
CA THR A 223 21.90 -15.58 -3.45
C THR A 223 22.44 -14.22 -3.02
N ASN A 224 23.70 -13.97 -3.37
CA ASN A 224 24.44 -12.74 -3.06
C ASN A 224 23.95 -11.54 -3.90
N ILE A 225 23.01 -11.74 -4.83
CA ILE A 225 22.36 -10.68 -5.61
C ILE A 225 20.86 -10.59 -5.32
N THR A 226 20.35 -11.37 -4.36
CA THR A 226 18.92 -11.38 -4.03
C THR A 226 18.56 -10.16 -3.19
N LEU A 227 17.50 -9.45 -3.60
CA LEU A 227 16.80 -8.46 -2.79
C LEU A 227 15.37 -8.92 -2.59
N LEU A 228 14.98 -9.13 -1.34
CA LEU A 228 13.61 -9.40 -0.95
C LEU A 228 12.93 -8.09 -0.62
N VAL A 229 11.74 -7.87 -1.18
CA VAL A 229 10.92 -6.69 -0.90
C VAL A 229 9.59 -7.11 -0.31
N GLY A 230 9.14 -6.40 0.72
CA GLY A 230 7.84 -6.64 1.34
C GLY A 230 6.69 -5.96 0.59
N ARG A 231 5.55 -5.80 1.27
CA ARG A 231 4.27 -5.36 0.70
C ARG A 231 3.92 -3.95 1.15
N GLY A 232 3.59 -3.08 0.19
CA GLY A 232 3.34 -1.64 0.46
C GLY A 232 1.89 -1.22 0.76
N GLY A 233 0.90 -2.05 0.44
CA GLY A 233 -0.52 -1.77 0.73
C GLY A 233 -1.17 -0.58 0.01
N TYR A 234 -0.50 0.03 -0.98
CA TYR A 234 -1.00 1.23 -1.68
C TYR A 234 -1.55 0.94 -3.09
N SER A 235 -1.26 -0.22 -3.68
CA SER A 235 -1.49 -0.41 -5.12
C SER A 235 -2.97 -0.57 -5.49
N THR A 236 -3.38 0.15 -6.52
CA THR A 236 -4.68 0.10 -7.17
C THR A 236 -4.52 -0.13 -8.68
N LYS A 237 -5.61 -0.36 -9.40
CA LYS A 237 -5.54 -0.43 -10.87
C LYS A 237 -5.15 0.91 -11.50
N PHE A 238 -5.45 2.04 -10.86
CA PHE A 238 -5.12 3.37 -11.39
C PHE A 238 -3.64 3.68 -11.21
N ASN A 239 -3.10 3.60 -9.98
CA ASN A 239 -1.71 3.98 -9.74
C ASN A 239 -0.72 3.06 -10.45
N THR A 240 -0.99 1.75 -10.53
CA THR A 240 -0.11 0.81 -11.24
C THR A 240 -0.02 1.13 -12.72
N ARG A 241 -1.16 1.40 -13.39
CA ARG A 241 -1.19 1.86 -14.79
C ARG A 241 -0.47 3.19 -14.98
N ARG A 242 -0.69 4.15 -14.09
CA ARG A 242 -0.02 5.46 -14.13
C ARG A 242 1.49 5.33 -13.96
N LEU A 243 1.96 4.52 -13.01
CA LEU A 243 3.39 4.24 -12.81
C LEU A 243 4.01 3.55 -14.03
N GLY A 244 3.30 2.64 -14.68
CA GLY A 244 3.74 2.05 -15.95
C GLY A 244 3.86 3.06 -17.10
N ARG A 245 3.02 4.10 -17.15
CA ARG A 245 3.21 5.25 -18.07
C ARG A 245 4.46 6.04 -17.67
N ILE A 246 4.56 6.44 -16.41
CA ILE A 246 5.67 7.26 -15.90
C ILE A 246 7.03 6.59 -16.15
N ALA A 247 7.11 5.27 -15.95
CA ALA A 247 8.32 4.51 -16.28
C ALA A 247 8.73 4.70 -17.75
N ARG A 248 7.78 4.69 -18.70
CA ARG A 248 8.07 4.94 -20.12
C ARG A 248 8.54 6.38 -20.35
N ASP A 249 7.92 7.35 -19.69
CA ASP A 249 8.29 8.77 -19.82
C ASP A 249 9.71 9.04 -19.26
N MET A 250 10.13 8.29 -18.24
CA MET A 250 11.49 8.28 -17.71
C MET A 250 12.49 7.45 -18.53
N ASN A 251 12.05 6.82 -19.63
CA ASN A 251 12.83 5.83 -20.39
C ASN A 251 13.32 4.64 -19.53
N TRP A 252 12.55 4.28 -18.51
CA TRP A 252 12.79 3.13 -17.64
C TRP A 252 12.05 1.89 -18.13
N LYS A 253 12.58 0.73 -17.74
CA LYS A 253 11.98 -0.57 -18.04
C LYS A 253 10.92 -0.89 -16.99
N TYR A 254 9.89 -1.63 -17.39
CA TYR A 254 8.75 -1.92 -16.52
C TYR A 254 8.25 -3.37 -16.67
N GLN A 255 8.17 -4.11 -15.56
CA GLN A 255 7.80 -5.54 -15.53
C GLN A 255 6.56 -5.82 -14.67
N ASN A 256 5.78 -4.77 -14.35
CA ASN A 256 4.54 -4.89 -13.57
C ASN A 256 4.72 -5.55 -12.18
N MET A 257 5.89 -5.40 -11.53
CA MET A 257 6.03 -5.72 -10.11
C MET A 257 5.37 -4.62 -9.29
N THR A 258 4.20 -4.91 -8.72
CA THR A 258 3.36 -3.92 -8.05
C THR A 258 3.38 -4.08 -6.53
N ASN A 259 2.88 -3.08 -5.81
CA ASN A 259 2.67 -3.12 -4.36
C ASN A 259 3.93 -3.42 -3.54
N VAL A 260 5.06 -2.84 -3.95
CA VAL A 260 6.37 -3.01 -3.29
C VAL A 260 6.43 -2.18 -2.00
N GLY A 261 6.78 -2.81 -0.89
CA GLY A 261 6.83 -2.19 0.44
C GLY A 261 8.10 -1.41 0.76
N SER A 262 8.10 -0.81 1.95
CA SER A 262 9.21 -0.04 2.50
C SER A 262 10.31 -0.93 3.05
N THR A 263 10.04 -2.21 3.32
CA THR A 263 10.99 -3.15 3.90
C THR A 263 11.77 -3.91 2.83
N TRP A 264 13.10 -3.85 2.89
CA TRP A 264 13.99 -4.52 1.94
C TRP A 264 15.02 -5.37 2.68
N TYR A 265 15.18 -6.64 2.28
CA TYR A 265 16.20 -7.53 2.82
C TYR A 265 17.08 -8.10 1.72
N GLY A 266 18.33 -7.67 1.65
CA GLY A 266 19.23 -8.05 0.56
C GLY A 266 20.66 -7.59 0.79
N THR A 267 21.52 -7.79 -0.20
CA THR A 267 22.92 -7.40 -0.07
C THR A 267 23.10 -5.88 -0.07
N PRO A 268 24.09 -5.33 0.66
CA PRO A 268 24.32 -3.89 0.77
C PRO A 268 24.32 -3.15 -0.58
N TYR A 269 25.03 -3.70 -1.57
CA TYR A 269 25.18 -3.07 -2.88
C TYR A 269 23.86 -2.96 -3.63
N VAL A 270 23.06 -4.04 -3.64
CA VAL A 270 21.76 -4.05 -4.31
C VAL A 270 20.79 -3.11 -3.63
N ALA A 271 20.77 -3.09 -2.29
CA ALA A 271 19.93 -2.17 -1.52
C ALA A 271 20.33 -0.70 -1.72
N GLN A 272 21.64 -0.38 -1.78
CA GLN A 272 22.12 0.95 -2.13
C GLN A 272 21.64 1.37 -3.53
N ARG A 273 21.83 0.48 -4.52
CA ARG A 273 21.42 0.74 -5.90
C ARG A 273 19.91 0.99 -6.03
N MET A 274 19.13 0.18 -5.31
CA MET A 274 17.69 0.31 -5.17
C MET A 274 17.29 1.66 -4.57
N ALA A 275 17.98 2.10 -3.51
CA ALA A 275 17.75 3.39 -2.89
C ALA A 275 18.07 4.56 -3.83
N THR A 276 19.20 4.52 -4.53
CA THR A 276 19.62 5.57 -5.49
C THR A 276 18.56 5.79 -6.56
N LEU A 277 18.10 4.73 -7.23
CA LEU A 277 17.06 4.87 -8.24
C LEU A 277 15.70 5.24 -7.64
N THR A 278 15.40 4.78 -6.42
CA THR A 278 14.18 5.22 -5.71
C THR A 278 14.18 6.75 -5.55
N LEU A 279 15.31 7.35 -5.16
CA LEU A 279 15.44 8.80 -5.02
C LEU A 279 15.28 9.53 -6.36
N ASP A 280 15.86 9.01 -7.44
CA ASP A 280 15.73 9.59 -8.78
C ASP A 280 14.26 9.56 -9.26
N ALA A 281 13.54 8.46 -8.99
CA ALA A 281 12.11 8.36 -9.27
C ALA A 281 11.25 9.29 -8.40
N MET A 282 11.57 9.41 -7.11
CA MET A 282 10.87 10.33 -6.21
C MET A 282 11.02 11.79 -6.64
N LEU A 283 12.20 12.19 -7.12
CA LEU A 283 12.43 13.51 -7.70
C LEU A 283 11.54 13.75 -8.92
N TYR A 284 11.57 12.84 -9.89
CA TYR A 284 10.76 12.96 -11.10
C TYR A 284 9.27 13.03 -10.79
N LEU A 285 8.78 12.13 -9.92
CA LEU A 285 7.37 12.09 -9.50
C LEU A 285 6.97 13.40 -8.82
N SER A 286 7.77 13.88 -7.86
CA SER A 286 7.46 15.12 -7.15
C SER A 286 7.40 16.32 -8.09
N GLU A 287 8.33 16.40 -9.05
CA GLU A 287 8.43 17.52 -9.99
C GLU A 287 7.35 17.51 -11.06
N ASN A 288 7.08 16.34 -11.66
CA ASN A 288 6.29 16.23 -12.88
C ASN A 288 4.89 15.64 -12.66
N GLU A 289 4.68 14.86 -11.59
CA GLU A 289 3.47 14.03 -11.43
C GLU A 289 2.60 14.43 -10.23
N PHE A 290 3.13 15.26 -9.33
CA PHE A 290 2.39 15.83 -8.21
C PHE A 290 2.33 17.35 -8.33
N THR A 291 1.15 17.91 -8.10
CA THR A 291 0.93 19.35 -7.98
C THR A 291 1.47 19.88 -6.66
N ARG A 292 1.70 21.19 -6.59
CA ARG A 292 2.12 21.85 -5.33
C ARG A 292 1.17 21.54 -4.17
N VAL A 293 -0.14 21.52 -4.40
CA VAL A 293 -1.15 21.28 -3.35
C VAL A 293 -1.05 19.87 -2.77
N GLU A 294 -0.79 18.87 -3.62
CA GLU A 294 -0.52 17.49 -3.19
C GLU A 294 0.77 17.40 -2.39
N ARG A 295 1.85 18.05 -2.87
CA ARG A 295 3.15 18.09 -2.18
C ARG A 295 3.08 18.75 -0.80
N GLU A 296 2.28 19.81 -0.68
CA GLU A 296 2.01 20.52 0.58
C GLU A 296 1.01 19.77 1.47
N ARG A 297 0.54 18.58 1.07
CA ARG A 297 -0.38 17.71 1.84
C ARG A 297 -1.71 18.36 2.22
N LYS A 298 -2.10 19.44 1.54
CA LYS A 298 -3.37 20.15 1.76
C LYS A 298 -4.60 19.30 1.44
N LEU A 299 -4.42 18.16 0.77
CA LEU A 299 -5.48 17.24 0.39
C LEU A 299 -5.75 16.13 1.40
N GLY A 300 -4.91 16.01 2.44
CA GLY A 300 -4.96 14.88 3.36
C GLY A 300 -5.02 13.54 2.62
N VAL A 301 -5.93 12.67 3.06
CA VAL A 301 -6.14 11.32 2.49
C VAL A 301 -7.13 11.29 1.33
N LEU A 302 -7.57 12.44 0.80
CA LEU A 302 -8.67 12.49 -0.18
C LEU A 302 -8.38 11.73 -1.49
N LEU A 303 -7.10 11.63 -1.89
CA LEU A 303 -6.70 10.89 -3.09
C LEU A 303 -6.15 9.49 -2.76
N TRP A 304 -6.22 9.06 -1.50
CA TRP A 304 -5.82 7.72 -1.11
C TRP A 304 -6.91 6.69 -1.46
N PRO A 305 -6.57 5.48 -1.95
CA PRO A 305 -5.23 4.97 -2.30
C PRO A 305 -4.79 5.27 -3.75
N GLU A 306 -5.63 5.94 -4.54
CA GLU A 306 -5.41 6.07 -6.00
C GLU A 306 -4.20 6.94 -6.38
N TRP A 307 -3.94 8.08 -5.72
CA TRP A 307 -2.75 8.91 -6.00
C TRP A 307 -2.40 9.83 -4.83
N HIS A 308 -1.56 9.37 -3.90
CA HIS A 308 -1.30 10.09 -2.65
C HIS A 308 0.20 10.39 -2.45
N TYR A 309 0.52 11.66 -2.18
CA TYR A 309 1.91 12.10 -1.99
C TYR A 309 2.58 11.48 -0.75
N GLY A 310 1.81 11.07 0.26
CA GLY A 310 2.35 10.41 1.45
C GLY A 310 3.10 9.11 1.17
N VAL A 311 2.81 8.43 0.06
CA VAL A 311 3.49 7.19 -0.37
C VAL A 311 4.45 7.40 -1.53
N LEU A 312 4.98 8.63 -1.70
CA LEU A 312 5.96 8.96 -2.74
C LEU A 312 7.16 8.00 -2.74
N SER A 313 7.69 7.63 -1.57
CA SER A 313 8.79 6.65 -1.50
C SER A 313 8.39 5.31 -2.08
N MET A 314 7.17 4.83 -1.83
CA MET A 314 6.70 3.55 -2.34
C MET A 314 6.48 3.57 -3.85
N TYR A 315 6.01 4.69 -4.40
CA TYR A 315 5.95 4.91 -5.84
C TYR A 315 7.35 4.96 -6.48
N GLY A 316 8.31 5.61 -5.85
CA GLY A 316 9.71 5.61 -6.29
C GLY A 316 10.30 4.21 -6.30
N THR A 317 10.09 3.45 -5.23
CA THR A 317 10.52 2.04 -5.10
C THR A 317 9.86 1.16 -6.15
N HIS A 318 8.57 1.36 -6.43
CA HIS A 318 7.88 0.66 -7.50
C HIS A 318 8.60 0.81 -8.84
N LEU A 319 8.92 2.05 -9.23
CA LEU A 319 9.59 2.35 -10.49
C LEU A 319 11.01 1.76 -10.51
N ALA A 320 11.77 1.93 -9.44
CA ALA A 320 13.14 1.47 -9.33
C ALA A 320 13.25 -0.07 -9.42
N VAL A 321 12.41 -0.83 -8.71
CA VAL A 321 12.43 -2.31 -8.77
C VAL A 321 12.18 -2.79 -10.20
N ASN A 322 11.14 -2.24 -10.83
CA ASN A 322 10.74 -2.63 -12.18
C ASN A 322 11.83 -2.34 -13.22
N HIS A 323 12.57 -1.25 -13.04
CA HIS A 323 13.69 -0.94 -13.90
C HIS A 323 14.84 -1.94 -13.68
N LEU A 324 15.25 -2.14 -12.42
CA LEU A 324 16.41 -2.97 -12.04
C LEU A 324 16.28 -4.44 -12.42
N LEU A 325 15.06 -5.00 -12.34
CA LEU A 325 14.76 -6.36 -12.76
C LEU A 325 15.19 -6.62 -14.21
N ILE A 326 15.06 -5.62 -15.09
CA ILE A 326 15.33 -5.76 -16.52
C ILE A 326 16.69 -5.18 -16.89
N SER A 327 17.02 -3.97 -16.44
CA SER A 327 18.23 -3.27 -16.87
C SER A 327 19.50 -3.89 -16.31
N GLU A 328 19.45 -4.33 -15.06
CA GLU A 328 20.60 -4.87 -14.33
C GLU A 328 20.45 -6.37 -14.01
N LYS A 329 19.32 -6.98 -14.38
CA LYS A 329 19.02 -8.41 -14.18
C LYS A 329 19.23 -8.86 -12.72
N LEU A 330 18.91 -7.98 -11.77
CA LEU A 330 19.02 -8.27 -10.34
C LEU A 330 17.92 -9.24 -9.91
N ASP A 331 18.25 -10.13 -8.96
CA ASP A 331 17.31 -11.12 -8.42
C ASP A 331 16.40 -10.47 -7.35
N ILE A 332 15.47 -9.63 -7.76
CA ILE A 332 14.52 -8.98 -6.84
C ILE A 332 13.24 -9.83 -6.73
N LYS A 333 12.89 -10.25 -5.52
CA LYS A 333 11.71 -11.09 -5.25
C LYS A 333 10.76 -10.44 -4.27
N LYS A 334 9.48 -10.57 -4.55
CA LYS A 334 8.45 -10.30 -3.54
C LYS A 334 8.52 -11.34 -2.43
N ALA A 335 8.49 -10.85 -1.21
CA ALA A 335 8.50 -11.65 0.01
C ALA A 335 7.28 -11.30 0.86
N ASP A 336 6.12 -11.09 0.22
CA ASP A 336 4.86 -10.66 0.84
C ASP A 336 4.31 -11.64 1.89
N GLU A 337 4.88 -12.85 2.03
CA GLU A 337 4.57 -13.85 3.06
C GLU A 337 5.58 -13.85 4.22
N LEU A 338 6.77 -13.28 4.00
CA LEU A 338 7.88 -13.28 4.96
C LEU A 338 8.06 -11.90 5.61
N LEU A 339 7.90 -10.84 4.81
CA LEU A 339 8.09 -9.44 5.18
C LEU A 339 6.75 -8.70 5.24
N ASP A 340 6.73 -7.60 5.98
CA ASP A 340 5.56 -6.72 6.18
C ASP A 340 4.25 -7.43 6.56
N GLN A 341 4.36 -8.53 7.31
CA GLN A 341 3.20 -9.28 7.79
C GLN A 341 2.41 -8.44 8.80
N SER A 342 1.10 -8.42 8.70
CA SER A 342 0.31 -7.60 9.62
C SER A 342 0.40 -8.11 11.06
N THR A 343 0.59 -7.20 12.02
CA THR A 343 0.41 -7.48 13.48
C THR A 343 -1.03 -7.81 13.87
N THR A 344 -1.96 -7.71 12.91
CA THR A 344 -3.39 -7.94 13.10
C THR A 344 -3.92 -9.15 12.36
N ASP A 345 -3.03 -9.94 11.76
CA ASP A 345 -3.42 -11.20 11.16
C ASP A 345 -3.87 -12.19 12.25
N THR A 346 -5.16 -12.54 12.20
CA THR A 346 -5.86 -13.45 13.11
C THR A 346 -5.63 -14.92 12.80
N ASN A 347 -4.95 -15.26 11.69
CA ASN A 347 -4.65 -16.65 11.40
C ASN A 347 -3.92 -17.25 12.61
N GLN A 348 -4.58 -18.23 13.24
CA GLN A 348 -4.04 -19.01 14.36
C GLN A 348 -2.75 -19.77 13.98
N ASP A 349 -2.42 -19.80 12.68
CA ASP A 349 -1.20 -20.40 12.19
C ASP A 349 0.05 -19.66 12.72
N ASN A 350 0.76 -20.41 13.56
CA ASN A 350 2.01 -20.07 14.23
C ASN A 350 2.98 -19.26 13.33
N LEU A 351 3.56 -18.20 13.88
CA LEU A 351 4.70 -17.46 13.32
C LEU A 351 5.76 -18.37 12.69
N GLU A 352 6.05 -19.51 13.31
CA GLU A 352 6.99 -20.50 12.83
C GLU A 352 6.51 -21.24 11.58
N LYS A 353 5.26 -21.70 11.56
CA LYS A 353 4.67 -22.40 10.41
C LYS A 353 4.66 -21.53 9.17
N ASN A 354 4.35 -20.25 9.37
CA ASN A 354 4.26 -19.26 8.29
C ASN A 354 5.60 -18.59 7.97
N HIS A 355 6.70 -18.99 8.63
CA HIS A 355 8.04 -18.44 8.42
C HIS A 355 8.10 -16.90 8.42
N ARG A 356 7.19 -16.24 9.17
CA ARG A 356 7.06 -14.78 9.16
C ARG A 356 8.30 -14.19 9.80
N LEU A 357 9.06 -13.39 9.07
CA LEU A 357 10.33 -12.83 9.53
C LEU A 357 10.15 -11.46 10.20
N HIS A 358 9.16 -10.72 9.72
CA HIS A 358 9.00 -9.30 10.01
C HIS A 358 7.52 -8.93 10.04
N LEU A 359 7.07 -8.33 11.16
CA LEU A 359 5.71 -7.86 11.36
C LEU A 359 5.65 -6.34 11.30
N HIS A 360 4.64 -5.79 10.63
CA HIS A 360 4.43 -4.35 10.45
C HIS A 360 3.13 -3.87 11.10
N CYS A 361 3.18 -2.73 11.79
CA CYS A 361 2.03 -2.13 12.47
C CYS A 361 1.17 -1.28 11.52
N TRP A 362 0.38 -1.94 10.69
CA TRP A 362 -0.61 -1.26 9.83
C TRP A 362 -1.60 -0.41 10.64
N HIS A 363 -2.15 0.64 10.04
CA HIS A 363 -3.10 1.53 10.71
C HIS A 363 -4.46 0.84 10.90
N THR A 364 -4.72 0.33 12.09
CA THR A 364 -5.98 -0.35 12.46
C THR A 364 -6.23 -0.25 13.96
N ASP A 365 -7.50 -0.33 14.36
CA ASP A 365 -7.95 -0.39 15.75
C ASP A 365 -8.25 -1.82 16.24
N LYS A 366 -8.15 -2.81 15.35
CA LYS A 366 -8.40 -4.23 15.66
C LYS A 366 -7.08 -4.95 15.94
N GLN A 367 -6.96 -5.60 17.11
CA GLN A 367 -5.77 -6.39 17.50
C GLN A 367 -4.48 -5.54 17.48
N PHE A 368 -3.27 -6.08 17.75
CA PHE A 368 -2.11 -5.24 18.19
C PHE A 368 -1.94 -4.01 17.30
N SER A 369 -2.25 -2.86 17.91
CA SER A 369 -2.37 -1.56 17.26
C SER A 369 -1.48 -0.60 18.03
N LYS A 370 -0.56 0.05 17.30
CA LYS A 370 0.34 1.04 17.89
C LYS A 370 -0.42 2.20 18.54
N PHE A 371 -1.57 2.60 17.98
CA PHE A 371 -2.42 3.66 18.54
C PHE A 371 -3.05 3.22 19.86
N ALA A 372 -3.63 2.01 19.90
CA ALA A 372 -4.20 1.45 21.13
C ALA A 372 -3.13 1.23 22.21
N PHE A 373 -1.92 0.81 21.83
CA PHE A 373 -0.80 0.63 22.75
C PHE A 373 -0.36 1.97 23.36
N LYS A 374 -0.16 3.00 22.52
CA LYS A 374 0.19 4.36 22.97
C LYS A 374 -0.91 4.97 23.86
N ALA A 375 -2.17 4.65 23.59
CA ALA A 375 -3.32 5.05 24.42
C ALA A 375 -3.48 4.24 25.72
N GLY A 376 -2.60 3.27 26.00
CA GLY A 376 -2.66 2.46 27.22
C GLY A 376 -3.77 1.42 27.26
N LYS A 377 -4.44 1.12 26.14
CA LYS A 377 -5.55 0.15 26.09
C LYS A 377 -5.14 -1.26 26.51
N TYR A 378 -3.85 -1.58 26.44
CA TYR A 378 -3.30 -2.89 26.81
C TYR A 378 -2.67 -2.94 28.21
N ASN A 379 -2.86 -1.90 29.04
CA ASN A 379 -2.23 -1.82 30.38
C ASN A 379 -2.65 -2.93 31.34
N HIS A 380 -3.83 -3.50 31.14
CA HIS A 380 -4.36 -4.58 31.95
C HIS A 380 -3.83 -5.97 31.55
N ILE A 381 -3.17 -6.09 30.39
CA ILE A 381 -2.67 -7.37 29.88
C ILE A 381 -1.25 -7.60 30.41
N HIS A 382 -1.05 -8.73 31.09
CA HIS A 382 0.28 -9.13 31.55
C HIS A 382 1.00 -9.96 30.46
N PRO A 383 2.24 -9.62 30.02
CA PRO A 383 2.88 -10.28 28.88
C PRO A 383 3.04 -11.81 29.03
N ARG A 384 3.18 -12.33 30.26
CA ARG A 384 3.22 -13.78 30.52
C ARG A 384 1.98 -14.54 30.03
N THR A 385 0.82 -13.90 29.98
CA THR A 385 -0.42 -14.53 29.48
C THR A 385 -0.36 -14.85 28.00
N LEU A 386 0.60 -14.26 27.27
CA LEU A 386 0.76 -14.36 25.83
C LEU A 386 1.89 -15.32 25.42
N ILE A 387 2.57 -15.99 26.36
CA ILE A 387 3.76 -16.81 26.06
C ILE A 387 3.42 -18.01 25.15
N ASN A 388 2.28 -18.63 25.38
CA ASN A 388 1.84 -19.83 24.65
C ASN A 388 1.08 -19.50 23.35
N ASP A 389 0.80 -18.22 23.10
CA ASP A 389 0.11 -17.78 21.89
C ASP A 389 1.13 -17.47 20.81
N THR A 390 1.11 -18.30 19.76
CA THR A 390 2.06 -18.24 18.64
C THR A 390 1.62 -17.29 17.52
N SER A 391 0.53 -16.54 17.70
CA SER A 391 0.05 -15.59 16.71
C SER A 391 0.98 -14.39 16.56
N ALA A 392 0.96 -13.76 15.38
CA ALA A 392 1.69 -12.52 15.14
C ALA A 392 1.24 -11.40 16.10
N GLN A 393 -0.06 -11.34 16.40
CA GLN A 393 -0.61 -10.39 17.36
C GLN A 393 -0.03 -10.59 18.76
N ALA A 394 -0.09 -11.81 19.29
CA ALA A 394 0.35 -12.07 20.66
C ALA A 394 1.85 -11.84 20.81
N TYR A 395 2.63 -12.20 19.81
CA TYR A 395 4.07 -11.89 19.77
C TYR A 395 4.33 -10.38 19.81
N ALA A 396 3.68 -9.61 18.92
CA ALA A 396 3.82 -8.16 18.87
C ALA A 396 3.41 -7.51 20.20
N MET A 397 2.26 -7.91 20.74
CA MET A 397 1.75 -7.45 22.03
C MET A 397 2.71 -7.77 23.17
N ARG A 398 3.23 -9.01 23.23
CA ARG A 398 4.18 -9.44 24.25
C ARG A 398 5.46 -8.60 24.19
N MET A 399 6.07 -8.45 23.02
CA MET A 399 7.30 -7.67 22.85
C MET A 399 7.09 -6.21 23.27
N ALA A 400 5.96 -5.60 22.90
CA ALA A 400 5.66 -4.22 23.25
C ALA A 400 5.36 -4.04 24.75
N LEU A 401 4.62 -4.96 25.37
CA LEU A 401 4.33 -4.90 26.81
C LEU A 401 5.60 -5.12 27.63
N GLU A 402 6.41 -6.13 27.29
CA GLU A 402 7.69 -6.37 27.96
C GLU A 402 8.63 -5.18 27.82
N SER A 403 8.76 -4.63 26.61
CA SER A 403 9.61 -3.46 26.39
C SER A 403 9.14 -2.22 27.14
N ARG A 404 7.87 -2.14 27.55
CA ARG A 404 7.34 -1.05 28.38
C ARG A 404 7.57 -1.30 29.88
N LEU A 405 7.52 -2.55 30.33
CA LEU A 405 7.72 -2.91 31.73
C LEU A 405 9.17 -2.77 32.17
N MET A 406 10.13 -2.89 31.25
CA MET A 406 11.55 -2.66 31.52
C MET A 406 11.91 -1.17 31.43
N THR A 407 12.84 -0.68 32.24
CA THR A 407 13.53 0.59 31.98
C THR A 407 14.40 0.50 30.72
N LEU A 408 14.88 1.64 30.20
CA LEU A 408 15.80 1.61 29.06
C LEU A 408 17.13 0.94 29.43
N ASP A 409 17.63 1.18 30.64
CA ASP A 409 18.85 0.56 31.15
C ASP A 409 18.70 -0.96 31.30
N GLU A 410 17.57 -1.45 31.83
CA GLU A 410 17.28 -2.89 31.91
C GLU A 410 17.23 -3.53 30.51
N LEU A 411 16.63 -2.85 29.54
CA LEU A 411 16.57 -3.34 28.16
C LEU A 411 17.97 -3.36 27.52
N GLY A 412 18.81 -2.35 27.78
CA GLY A 412 20.22 -2.32 27.35
C GLY A 412 21.08 -3.41 28.02
N GLN A 413 20.85 -3.69 29.31
CA GLN A 413 21.53 -4.78 30.03
C GLN A 413 21.20 -6.16 29.43
N HIS A 414 19.95 -6.37 28.98
CA HIS A 414 19.58 -7.61 28.29
C HIS A 414 20.36 -7.83 26.99
N LEU A 415 20.71 -6.78 26.25
CA LEU A 415 21.60 -6.90 25.09
C LEU A 415 22.99 -7.42 25.52
N HIS A 416 23.59 -6.83 26.55
CA HIS A 416 24.90 -7.24 27.06
C HIS A 416 24.93 -8.69 27.55
N LEU A 417 23.86 -9.13 28.23
CA LEU A 417 23.74 -10.51 28.69
C LEU A 417 23.74 -11.49 27.52
N ILE A 418 22.97 -11.21 26.46
CA ILE A 418 22.96 -12.08 25.27
C ILE A 418 24.32 -12.06 24.57
N GLY A 419 24.91 -10.88 24.38
CA GLY A 419 26.23 -10.73 23.73
C GLY A 419 27.37 -11.46 24.45
N ASN A 420 27.27 -11.64 25.78
CA ASN A 420 28.25 -12.37 26.58
C ASN A 420 27.94 -13.88 26.70
N SER A 421 26.65 -14.24 26.74
CA SER A 421 26.19 -15.65 26.86
C SER A 421 26.48 -16.52 25.64
N THR A 422 26.82 -15.93 24.48
CA THR A 422 27.24 -16.70 23.30
C THR A 422 28.55 -17.48 23.49
N ASN A 423 29.25 -17.28 24.63
CA ASN A 423 30.45 -18.05 25.02
C ASN A 423 30.20 -19.16 26.07
N THR A 424 29.01 -19.27 26.66
CA THR A 424 28.71 -20.31 27.67
C THR A 424 27.23 -20.71 27.61
N ILE A 425 26.96 -21.92 27.13
CA ILE A 425 25.61 -22.50 27.19
C ILE A 425 25.36 -23.03 28.60
N SER A 426 24.38 -22.45 29.28
CA SER A 426 23.50 -23.18 30.18
C SER A 426 22.07 -22.64 30.04
N ASN A 427 21.13 -23.55 29.73
CA ASN A 427 19.69 -23.30 29.62
C ASN A 427 19.08 -22.93 30.99
N GLU A 428 19.33 -21.71 31.47
CA GLU A 428 18.56 -21.16 32.58
C GLU A 428 17.64 -20.05 32.06
N ILE A 429 16.34 -20.38 32.04
CA ILE A 429 15.26 -19.40 31.97
C ILE A 429 15.39 -18.55 33.24
N ILE A 430 15.96 -17.35 33.12
CA ILE A 430 16.05 -16.42 34.24
C ILE A 430 14.62 -16.03 34.65
N PRO A 431 14.16 -16.35 35.87
CA PRO A 431 12.78 -16.11 36.27
C PRO A 431 12.56 -14.61 36.55
N PHE A 432 11.62 -14.02 35.82
CA PHE A 432 11.03 -12.70 36.11
C PHE A 432 10.42 -12.72 37.53
N ASN A 433 10.79 -11.79 38.40
CA ASN A 433 10.23 -11.70 39.76
C ASN A 433 9.81 -10.27 40.06
N VAL A 434 8.51 -9.96 39.95
CA VAL A 434 7.93 -8.69 40.42
C VAL A 434 6.59 -8.98 41.11
N ARG A 435 6.44 -8.35 42.28
CA ARG A 435 5.42 -8.52 43.34
C ARG A 435 3.96 -8.43 42.85
N LEU A 436 3.16 -9.33 43.41
CA LEU A 436 1.70 -9.44 43.28
C LEU A 436 0.95 -8.35 44.05
N CYS A 437 -0.03 -7.73 43.40
CA CYS A 437 -1.26 -7.24 44.02
C CYS A 437 -2.43 -7.83 43.23
N LEU A 438 -3.10 -8.84 43.79
CA LEU A 438 -4.34 -9.41 43.28
C LEU A 438 -5.53 -8.66 43.88
N VAL A 439 -6.52 -8.33 43.06
CA VAL A 439 -7.90 -8.09 43.49
C VAL A 439 -8.81 -8.90 42.58
N ASP A 440 -9.46 -9.89 43.18
CA ASP A 440 -10.50 -10.74 42.59
C ASP A 440 -11.73 -9.94 42.17
N ARG A 441 -12.38 -10.38 41.08
CA ARG A 441 -13.85 -10.40 41.00
C ARG A 441 -14.37 -11.42 39.99
N SER A 442 -15.37 -12.14 40.45
CA SER A 442 -16.01 -13.34 39.93
C SER A 442 -17.04 -13.10 38.81
N LEU A 443 -17.04 -14.05 37.87
CA LEU A 443 -18.13 -14.73 37.15
C LEU A 443 -19.57 -14.16 37.20
N SER A 444 -20.21 -14.10 36.03
CA SER A 444 -21.52 -14.73 35.81
C SER A 444 -21.75 -15.06 34.33
N ASP A 445 -22.17 -16.30 34.10
CA ASP A 445 -22.61 -16.89 32.83
C ASP A 445 -23.99 -16.36 32.39
N ASN A 446 -24.28 -16.43 31.08
CA ASN A 446 -25.52 -17.09 30.62
C ASN A 446 -25.53 -17.37 29.11
N ASN A 447 -25.93 -18.61 28.80
CA ASN A 447 -26.17 -19.21 27.49
C ASN A 447 -27.43 -18.66 26.78
N SER A 448 -27.46 -18.72 25.45
CA SER A 448 -28.59 -19.31 24.70
C SER A 448 -28.28 -19.49 23.21
N GLN A 449 -28.96 -20.49 22.63
CA GLN A 449 -28.64 -21.20 21.40
C GLN A 449 -29.20 -20.58 20.11
N LYS A 450 -28.55 -21.00 19.02
CA LYS A 450 -28.88 -20.98 17.57
C LYS A 450 -30.33 -21.45 17.24
N PRO A 451 -30.86 -21.16 16.04
CA PRO A 451 -30.68 -22.13 14.93
C PRO A 451 -30.43 -21.54 13.53
N SER A 452 -29.80 -22.39 12.73
CA SER A 452 -29.53 -22.32 11.29
C SER A 452 -30.78 -22.54 10.44
N SER A 453 -30.83 -21.96 9.24
CA SER A 453 -31.50 -22.58 8.09
C SER A 453 -30.78 -22.26 6.79
N SER A 454 -30.65 -23.32 5.98
CA SER A 454 -30.14 -23.38 4.62
C SER A 454 -31.28 -23.18 3.61
N SER A 455 -30.99 -22.61 2.43
CA SER A 455 -31.59 -23.12 1.18
C SER A 455 -30.84 -22.63 -0.06
N ASP A 456 -30.49 -23.59 -0.91
CA ASP A 456 -30.18 -23.47 -2.34
C ASP A 456 -31.38 -22.92 -3.11
N SER A 457 -31.15 -22.17 -4.19
CA SER A 457 -31.79 -22.45 -5.48
C SER A 457 -31.21 -21.62 -6.62
N SER A 458 -31.19 -22.25 -7.79
CA SER A 458 -30.58 -21.80 -9.02
C SER A 458 -31.64 -21.52 -10.11
N ILE A 459 -31.23 -20.72 -11.11
CA ILE A 459 -31.73 -20.61 -12.50
C ILE A 459 -32.99 -19.76 -12.77
N ARG A 460 -32.82 -18.66 -13.54
CA ARG A 460 -33.39 -18.41 -14.89
C ARG A 460 -33.12 -16.97 -15.35
N HIS A 461 -32.47 -16.79 -16.50
CA HIS A 461 -32.48 -15.51 -17.23
C HIS A 461 -33.93 -15.18 -17.64
N LYS A 462 -34.55 -14.22 -16.95
CA LYS A 462 -35.81 -13.61 -17.35
C LYS A 462 -35.52 -12.53 -18.38
N PHE A 463 -36.21 -12.58 -19.52
CA PHE A 463 -36.28 -11.45 -20.46
C PHE A 463 -36.79 -10.21 -19.71
N LEU A 464 -36.12 -9.07 -19.85
CA LEU A 464 -36.49 -7.82 -19.18
C LEU A 464 -37.79 -7.25 -19.80
N ASP A 465 -38.92 -7.34 -19.08
CA ASP A 465 -40.17 -6.68 -19.48
C ASP A 465 -40.21 -5.25 -18.90
N ILE A 466 -39.82 -4.27 -19.72
CA ILE A 466 -39.76 -2.87 -19.25
C ILE A 466 -41.14 -2.29 -18.92
N GLN A 467 -42.23 -2.78 -19.52
CA GLN A 467 -43.57 -2.27 -19.20
C GLN A 467 -43.99 -2.68 -17.79
N TYR A 468 -43.54 -3.87 -17.33
CA TYR A 468 -43.69 -4.30 -15.95
C TYR A 468 -42.96 -3.36 -14.96
N TYR A 469 -41.70 -3.02 -15.24
CA TYR A 469 -40.94 -2.08 -14.39
C TYR A 469 -41.52 -0.68 -14.43
N ARG A 470 -41.95 -0.20 -15.61
CA ARG A 470 -42.61 1.11 -15.74
C ARG A 470 -43.90 1.14 -14.91
N MET A 471 -44.70 0.08 -14.92
CA MET A 471 -45.92 0.00 -14.10
C MET A 471 -45.57 0.05 -12.60
N LYS A 472 -44.60 -0.75 -12.14
CA LYS A 472 -44.14 -0.73 -10.75
C LYS A 472 -43.57 0.62 -10.32
N LEU A 473 -42.86 1.31 -11.20
CA LEU A 473 -42.23 2.60 -10.94
C LEU A 473 -43.12 3.81 -11.31
N SER A 474 -44.33 3.60 -11.81
CA SER A 474 -45.26 4.69 -12.17
C SER A 474 -45.92 5.37 -10.96
N MET A 475 -45.70 4.82 -9.76
CA MET A 475 -46.26 5.38 -8.53
C MET A 475 -45.62 6.75 -8.23
N SER A 476 -46.48 7.78 -8.16
CA SER A 476 -46.06 9.11 -7.72
C SER A 476 -45.86 9.10 -6.21
N ILE A 477 -44.69 9.56 -5.75
CA ILE A 477 -44.43 9.77 -4.34
C ILE A 477 -44.92 11.17 -3.95
N ASP A 478 -45.86 11.21 -3.02
CA ASP A 478 -46.28 12.40 -2.27
C ASP A 478 -46.07 12.20 -0.76
N GLU A 479 -46.40 13.23 0.03
CA GLU A 479 -46.21 13.29 1.49
C GLU A 479 -46.98 12.18 2.25
N TYR A 480 -47.89 11.44 1.61
CA TYR A 480 -48.70 10.38 2.20
C TYR A 480 -48.28 8.96 1.73
N THR A 481 -47.16 8.85 1.01
CA THR A 481 -46.68 7.56 0.51
C THR A 481 -46.19 6.66 1.66
N SER A 482 -46.82 5.49 1.83
CA SER A 482 -46.48 4.56 2.91
C SER A 482 -45.06 3.97 2.78
N SER A 483 -44.41 3.63 3.90
CA SER A 483 -43.09 3.00 3.93
C SER A 483 -43.00 1.72 3.09
N ILE A 484 -44.10 0.95 3.05
CA ILE A 484 -44.20 -0.31 2.30
C ILE A 484 -44.02 -0.07 0.79
N ILE A 485 -44.55 1.05 0.27
CA ILE A 485 -44.41 1.41 -1.15
C ILE A 485 -42.96 1.82 -1.48
N ILE A 486 -42.26 2.47 -0.54
CA ILE A 486 -40.86 2.87 -0.74
C ILE A 486 -39.95 1.63 -0.82
N ASP A 487 -40.16 0.64 0.04
CA ASP A 487 -39.37 -0.61 0.03
C ASP A 487 -39.54 -1.38 -1.28
N ASP A 488 -40.76 -1.44 -1.82
CA ASP A 488 -41.03 -2.06 -3.12
C ASP A 488 -40.35 -1.33 -4.28
N ILE A 489 -40.32 0.01 -4.25
CA ILE A 489 -39.60 0.83 -5.25
C ILE A 489 -38.10 0.57 -5.15
N LEU A 490 -37.54 0.52 -3.94
CA LEU A 490 -36.11 0.26 -3.70
C LEU A 490 -35.69 -1.12 -4.20
N LEU A 491 -36.49 -2.15 -3.94
CA LEU A 491 -36.25 -3.49 -4.47
C LEU A 491 -36.26 -3.49 -6.01
N THR A 492 -37.21 -2.78 -6.60
CA THR A 492 -37.35 -2.67 -8.06
C THR A 492 -36.16 -1.92 -8.70
N LEU A 493 -35.67 -0.84 -8.08
CA LEU A 493 -34.46 -0.13 -8.54
C LEU A 493 -33.21 -1.00 -8.46
N ASN A 494 -33.06 -1.79 -7.40
CA ASN A 494 -31.93 -2.72 -7.24
C ASN A 494 -31.96 -3.85 -8.27
N GLU A 495 -33.14 -4.40 -8.57
CA GLU A 495 -33.32 -5.38 -9.63
C GLU A 495 -32.91 -4.78 -10.99
N LEU A 496 -33.42 -3.59 -11.34
CA LEU A 496 -33.03 -2.89 -12.56
C LEU A 496 -31.52 -2.59 -12.63
N LYS A 497 -30.89 -2.23 -11.51
CA LYS A 497 -29.44 -1.99 -11.41
C LYS A 497 -28.62 -3.24 -11.79
N SER A 498 -29.15 -4.43 -11.53
CA SER A 498 -28.51 -5.70 -11.93
C SER A 498 -28.60 -5.96 -13.43
N HIS A 499 -29.64 -5.46 -14.10
CA HIS A 499 -29.84 -5.59 -15.55
C HIS A 499 -29.11 -4.53 -16.38
N ILE A 500 -28.49 -3.52 -15.76
CA ILE A 500 -27.69 -2.50 -16.47
C ILE A 500 -26.61 -3.17 -17.32
N ASP A 501 -26.02 -4.28 -16.87
CA ASP A 501 -24.87 -4.91 -17.51
C ASP A 501 -25.23 -5.72 -18.78
N ASP A 502 -26.49 -6.18 -18.93
CA ASP A 502 -26.86 -7.09 -20.02
C ASP A 502 -28.08 -6.65 -20.87
N ASP A 503 -29.08 -5.93 -20.33
CA ASP A 503 -30.42 -5.82 -20.97
C ASP A 503 -31.07 -4.41 -21.02
N LEU A 504 -30.45 -3.37 -20.45
CA LEU A 504 -31.10 -2.05 -20.31
C LEU A 504 -30.77 -1.08 -21.47
N SER A 505 -31.73 -0.87 -22.39
CA SER A 505 -31.59 0.03 -23.55
C SER A 505 -31.87 1.51 -23.20
N ILE A 506 -31.53 2.41 -24.13
CA ILE A 506 -31.83 3.85 -24.00
C ILE A 506 -33.34 4.12 -23.92
N ASP A 507 -34.16 3.40 -24.70
CA ASP A 507 -35.62 3.55 -24.72
C ASP A 507 -36.23 3.20 -23.36
N HIS A 508 -35.68 2.19 -22.68
CA HIS A 508 -36.08 1.82 -21.33
C HIS A 508 -35.83 2.95 -20.33
N ILE A 509 -34.67 3.59 -20.41
CA ILE A 509 -34.33 4.71 -19.54
C ILE A 509 -35.17 5.95 -19.82
N VAL A 510 -35.47 6.25 -21.08
CA VAL A 510 -36.35 7.37 -21.45
C VAL A 510 -37.74 7.19 -20.84
N LEU A 511 -38.26 5.96 -20.80
CA LEU A 511 -39.55 5.64 -20.17
C LEU A 511 -39.54 5.80 -18.64
N LEU A 512 -38.40 5.54 -17.98
CA LEU A 512 -38.27 5.61 -16.52
C LEU A 512 -37.84 7.00 -16.01
N ARG A 513 -37.36 7.88 -16.89
CA ARG A 513 -36.78 9.19 -16.54
C ARG A 513 -37.68 10.02 -15.61
N ASP A 514 -38.99 10.05 -15.89
CA ASP A 514 -39.92 10.89 -15.13
C ASP A 514 -40.14 10.33 -13.71
N SER A 515 -40.21 9.01 -13.55
CA SER A 515 -40.24 8.34 -12.24
C SER A 515 -38.96 8.59 -11.44
N LEU A 516 -37.79 8.41 -12.07
CA LEU A 516 -36.50 8.68 -11.42
C LEU A 516 -36.36 10.15 -10.99
N THR A 517 -36.87 11.07 -11.80
CA THR A 517 -36.93 12.50 -11.47
C THR A 517 -37.82 12.73 -10.25
N ASN A 518 -38.98 12.08 -10.18
CA ASN A 518 -39.88 12.20 -9.04
C ASN A 518 -39.21 11.68 -7.75
N TYR A 519 -38.49 10.56 -7.82
CA TYR A 519 -37.80 9.97 -6.67
C TYR A 519 -36.67 10.84 -6.14
N LEU A 520 -35.91 11.49 -7.02
CA LEU A 520 -34.87 12.43 -6.60
C LEU A 520 -35.43 13.70 -5.94
N LEU A 521 -36.61 14.16 -6.36
CA LEU A 521 -37.18 15.42 -5.87
C LEU A 521 -38.08 15.25 -4.64
N ASN A 522 -38.78 14.13 -4.53
CA ASN A 522 -39.82 13.89 -3.53
C ASN A 522 -39.56 12.64 -2.66
N GLY A 523 -38.54 11.85 -2.95
CA GLY A 523 -38.20 10.66 -2.17
C GLY A 523 -37.60 10.99 -0.80
N ASN A 524 -37.60 9.99 0.09
CA ASN A 524 -36.81 10.07 1.31
C ASN A 524 -35.30 9.94 0.99
N LYS A 525 -34.43 10.23 1.97
CA LYS A 525 -32.96 10.22 1.77
C LYS A 525 -32.46 8.91 1.13
N GLN A 526 -32.93 7.77 1.61
CA GLN A 526 -32.51 6.45 1.11
C GLN A 526 -32.90 6.24 -0.35
N LEU A 527 -34.13 6.62 -0.73
CA LEU A 527 -34.59 6.51 -2.11
C LEU A 527 -33.84 7.46 -3.04
N ILE A 528 -33.55 8.69 -2.60
CA ILE A 528 -32.75 9.65 -3.37
C ILE A 528 -31.35 9.07 -3.64
N GLU A 529 -30.68 8.54 -2.61
CA GLU A 529 -29.33 7.96 -2.71
C GLU A 529 -29.29 6.75 -3.66
N GLN A 530 -30.24 5.81 -3.52
CA GLN A 530 -30.32 4.65 -4.40
C GLN A 530 -30.65 5.03 -5.86
N THR A 531 -31.46 6.07 -6.05
CA THR A 531 -31.74 6.61 -7.38
C THR A 531 -30.50 7.24 -8.01
N TYR A 532 -29.70 7.99 -7.24
CA TYR A 532 -28.42 8.53 -7.72
C TYR A 532 -27.42 7.42 -8.10
N GLU A 533 -27.28 6.39 -7.26
CA GLU A 533 -26.40 5.26 -7.56
C GLU A 533 -26.82 4.52 -8.83
N PHE A 534 -28.12 4.30 -9.03
CA PHE A 534 -28.65 3.69 -10.25
C PHE A 534 -28.28 4.52 -11.50
N ILE A 535 -28.53 5.84 -11.45
CA ILE A 535 -28.24 6.74 -12.57
C ILE A 535 -26.74 6.79 -12.86
N LEU A 536 -25.90 6.92 -11.82
CA LEU A 536 -24.44 6.95 -11.99
C LEU A 536 -23.91 5.65 -12.58
N LYS A 537 -24.34 4.48 -12.08
CA LYS A 537 -23.94 3.18 -12.67
C LYS A 537 -24.34 3.09 -14.15
N TYR A 538 -25.54 3.59 -14.50
CA TYR A 538 -25.99 3.58 -15.89
C TYR A 538 -25.15 4.52 -16.79
N ILE A 539 -24.88 5.76 -16.35
CA ILE A 539 -24.10 6.72 -17.13
C ILE A 539 -22.63 6.30 -17.22
N GLU A 540 -22.06 5.67 -16.18
CA GLU A 540 -20.72 5.07 -16.23
C GLU A 540 -20.59 4.05 -17.35
N LYS A 541 -21.63 3.24 -17.57
CA LYS A 541 -21.68 2.25 -18.65
C LYS A 541 -21.98 2.89 -20.01
N TYR A 542 -22.87 3.87 -20.04
CA TYR A 542 -23.32 4.54 -21.27
C TYR A 542 -23.16 6.07 -21.19
N PRO A 543 -21.93 6.61 -21.24
CA PRO A 543 -21.67 8.04 -21.04
C PRO A 543 -22.39 8.94 -22.04
N GLN A 544 -22.63 8.47 -23.26
CA GLN A 544 -23.35 9.20 -24.31
C GLN A 544 -24.83 9.46 -23.97
N HIS A 545 -25.39 8.75 -22.98
CA HIS A 545 -26.77 8.95 -22.52
C HIS A 545 -26.87 9.97 -21.38
N SER A 546 -25.78 10.60 -20.95
CA SER A 546 -25.77 11.53 -19.81
C SER A 546 -26.77 12.66 -19.98
N SER A 547 -26.93 13.20 -21.20
CA SER A 547 -27.82 14.32 -21.50
C SER A 547 -29.28 14.08 -21.10
N ILE A 548 -29.73 12.82 -21.02
CA ILE A 548 -31.08 12.45 -20.58
C ILE A 548 -31.34 12.92 -19.15
N PHE A 549 -30.32 12.87 -18.29
CA PHE A 549 -30.43 13.15 -16.87
C PHE A 549 -30.03 14.59 -16.51
N TYR A 550 -29.52 15.38 -17.46
CA TYR A 550 -29.06 16.74 -17.19
C TYR A 550 -30.17 17.62 -16.62
N SER A 551 -31.35 17.62 -17.25
CA SER A 551 -32.50 18.40 -16.76
C SER A 551 -32.97 17.96 -15.38
N THR A 552 -32.93 16.66 -15.11
CA THR A 552 -33.30 16.09 -13.81
C THR A 552 -32.32 16.53 -12.73
N TYR A 553 -31.02 16.46 -13.02
CA TYR A 553 -29.98 16.85 -12.08
C TYR A 553 -30.00 18.35 -11.77
N ILE A 554 -30.24 19.19 -12.78
CA ILE A 554 -30.43 20.64 -12.60
C ILE A 554 -31.61 20.94 -11.66
N LYS A 555 -32.74 20.23 -11.78
CA LYS A 555 -33.87 20.40 -10.85
C LYS A 555 -33.48 20.07 -9.41
N CYS A 556 -32.64 19.06 -9.19
CA CYS A 556 -32.15 18.68 -7.86
C CYS A 556 -31.24 19.76 -7.28
N ILE A 557 -30.30 20.28 -8.08
CA ILE A 557 -29.41 21.37 -7.69
C ILE A 557 -30.22 22.66 -7.41
N LEU A 558 -31.29 22.94 -8.15
CA LEU A 558 -32.11 24.15 -7.92
C LEU A 558 -33.14 23.99 -6.79
N SER A 559 -33.19 22.83 -6.13
CA SER A 559 -34.19 22.53 -5.10
C SER A 559 -33.99 23.38 -3.85
N ARG A 560 -35.11 23.85 -3.29
CA ARG A 560 -35.17 24.47 -1.96
C ARG A 560 -35.30 23.44 -0.83
N ASN A 561 -35.57 22.17 -1.17
CA ASN A 561 -35.53 21.09 -0.20
C ASN A 561 -34.06 20.80 0.13
N LEU A 562 -33.68 21.05 1.40
CA LEU A 562 -32.29 20.92 1.86
C LEU A 562 -31.74 19.51 1.67
N ILE A 563 -32.55 18.46 1.85
CA ILE A 563 -32.12 17.07 1.67
C ILE A 563 -31.79 16.80 0.21
N VAL A 564 -32.68 17.22 -0.70
CA VAL A 564 -32.48 17.05 -2.15
C VAL A 564 -31.24 17.81 -2.62
N PHE A 565 -31.09 19.06 -2.20
CA PHE A 565 -29.93 19.86 -2.57
C PHE A 565 -28.63 19.27 -2.01
N GLN A 566 -28.59 18.92 -0.72
CA GLN A 566 -27.43 18.31 -0.09
C GLN A 566 -26.99 17.04 -0.83
N MET A 567 -27.95 16.17 -1.18
CA MET A 567 -27.64 14.95 -1.92
C MET A 567 -27.13 15.24 -3.33
N ALA A 568 -27.70 16.24 -4.02
CA ALA A 568 -27.18 16.68 -5.31
C ALA A 568 -25.72 17.15 -5.21
N ILE A 569 -25.37 17.90 -4.16
CA ILE A 569 -24.01 18.38 -3.91
C ILE A 569 -23.03 17.25 -3.60
N GLU A 570 -23.43 16.23 -2.85
CA GLU A 570 -22.59 15.07 -2.53
C GLU A 570 -22.21 14.27 -3.80
N HIS A 571 -23.10 14.18 -4.78
CA HIS A 571 -22.84 13.50 -6.06
C HIS A 571 -22.27 14.41 -7.17
N PHE A 572 -22.08 15.70 -6.91
CA PHE A 572 -21.71 16.68 -7.95
C PHE A 572 -20.42 16.38 -8.70
N SER A 573 -19.40 15.94 -7.97
CA SER A 573 -18.10 15.61 -8.55
C SER A 573 -18.16 14.45 -9.55
N HIS A 574 -19.09 13.52 -9.39
CA HIS A 574 -19.30 12.40 -10.30
C HIS A 574 -20.11 12.83 -11.54
N PHE A 575 -21.18 13.61 -11.35
CA PHE A 575 -22.03 14.05 -12.47
C PHE A 575 -21.35 15.05 -13.40
N ILE A 576 -20.51 15.94 -12.87
CA ILE A 576 -19.88 17.00 -13.67
C ILE A 576 -18.98 16.43 -14.78
N ILE A 577 -18.37 15.26 -14.55
CA ILE A 577 -17.54 14.56 -15.54
C ILE A 577 -18.33 14.25 -16.81
N TYR A 578 -19.62 13.95 -16.66
CA TYR A 578 -20.50 13.57 -17.76
C TYR A 578 -21.23 14.75 -18.40
N PHE A 579 -21.14 15.94 -17.80
CA PHE A 579 -21.77 17.19 -18.26
C PHE A 579 -20.73 18.24 -18.69
N GLN A 580 -19.64 17.82 -19.31
CA GLN A 580 -18.48 18.69 -19.57
C GLN A 580 -18.83 19.97 -20.35
N SER A 581 -19.73 19.88 -21.34
CA SER A 581 -20.18 21.04 -22.14
C SER A 581 -20.96 22.09 -21.33
N LYS A 582 -21.40 21.72 -20.12
CA LYS A 582 -22.22 22.52 -19.20
C LYS A 582 -21.54 22.81 -17.86
N THR A 583 -20.24 22.53 -17.75
CA THR A 583 -19.43 22.68 -16.53
C THR A 583 -19.53 24.08 -15.91
N ASN A 584 -19.33 25.12 -16.71
CA ASN A 584 -19.35 26.51 -16.21
C ASN A 584 -20.73 26.89 -15.65
N GLU A 585 -21.79 26.48 -16.36
CA GLU A 585 -23.18 26.68 -15.93
C GLU A 585 -23.45 25.96 -14.61
N LEU A 586 -23.03 24.71 -14.48
CA LEU A 586 -23.21 23.90 -13.27
C LEU A 586 -22.46 24.48 -12.05
N PHE A 587 -21.20 24.90 -12.21
CA PHE A 587 -20.46 25.55 -11.13
C PHE A 587 -21.13 26.84 -10.66
N TYR A 588 -21.59 27.67 -11.61
CA TYR A 588 -22.29 28.91 -11.28
C TYR A 588 -23.58 28.63 -10.49
N ILE A 589 -24.39 27.66 -10.93
CA ILE A 589 -25.64 27.31 -10.27
C ILE A 589 -25.39 26.78 -8.85
N ILE A 590 -24.42 25.89 -8.65
CA ILE A 590 -24.12 25.33 -7.33
C ILE A 590 -23.60 26.37 -6.36
N LEU A 591 -22.72 27.28 -6.80
CA LEU A 591 -22.24 28.37 -5.94
C LEU A 591 -23.41 29.26 -5.52
N LYS A 592 -24.25 29.66 -6.48
CA LYS A 592 -25.42 30.50 -6.20
C LYS A 592 -26.40 29.81 -5.25
N GLN A 593 -26.70 28.53 -5.48
CA GLN A 593 -27.66 27.81 -4.66
C GLN A 593 -27.10 27.44 -3.27
N GLY A 594 -25.80 27.13 -3.16
CA GLY A 594 -25.13 26.91 -1.88
C GLY A 594 -25.24 28.12 -0.96
N LEU A 595 -25.12 29.34 -1.52
CA LEU A 595 -25.36 30.59 -0.79
C LEU A 595 -26.83 30.73 -0.35
N ILE A 596 -27.79 30.41 -1.22
CA ILE A 596 -29.23 30.48 -0.90
C ILE A 596 -29.61 29.51 0.22
N ASN A 597 -29.13 28.26 0.13
CA ASN A 597 -29.43 27.20 1.09
C ASN A 597 -28.51 27.21 2.33
N LYS A 598 -27.52 28.12 2.38
CA LYS A 598 -26.49 28.21 3.44
C LYS A 598 -25.74 26.90 3.67
N ILE A 599 -25.41 26.20 2.59
CA ILE A 599 -24.64 24.94 2.59
C ILE A 599 -23.27 25.19 1.95
N ASP A 600 -22.21 24.73 2.60
CA ASP A 600 -20.86 24.81 2.06
C ASP A 600 -20.66 23.79 0.93
N VAL A 601 -20.44 24.30 -0.28
CA VAL A 601 -20.26 23.52 -1.50
C VAL A 601 -18.78 23.39 -1.91
N THR A 602 -17.85 23.93 -1.11
CA THR A 602 -16.43 24.06 -1.45
C THR A 602 -15.77 22.71 -1.72
N GLN A 603 -16.06 21.70 -0.88
CA GLN A 603 -15.51 20.35 -1.04
C GLN A 603 -15.91 19.73 -2.39
N SER A 604 -17.22 19.73 -2.69
CA SER A 604 -17.75 19.15 -3.93
C SER A 604 -17.24 19.87 -5.18
N ILE A 605 -17.17 21.21 -5.14
CA ILE A 605 -16.59 22.01 -6.24
C ILE A 605 -15.11 21.68 -6.44
N THR A 606 -14.36 21.59 -5.35
CA THR A 606 -12.93 21.31 -5.42
C THR A 606 -12.66 19.92 -6.00
N GLN A 607 -13.47 18.92 -5.62
CA GLN A 607 -13.38 17.57 -6.17
C GLN A 607 -13.77 17.54 -7.65
N ALA A 608 -14.84 18.25 -8.03
CA ALA A 608 -15.27 18.42 -9.42
C ALA A 608 -14.17 19.01 -10.31
N ILE A 609 -13.53 20.12 -9.89
CA ILE A 609 -12.44 20.76 -10.62
C ILE A 609 -11.25 19.80 -10.82
N ARG A 610 -10.94 18.97 -9.80
CA ARG A 610 -9.87 17.98 -9.89
C ARG A 610 -10.16 16.90 -10.92
N LEU A 611 -11.37 16.35 -10.91
CA LEU A 611 -11.76 15.29 -11.84
C LEU A 611 -11.78 15.80 -13.29
N LEU A 612 -12.29 17.01 -13.53
CA LEU A 612 -12.25 17.64 -14.86
C LEU A 612 -10.83 17.89 -15.36
N ASN A 613 -9.88 18.23 -14.47
CA ASN A 613 -8.48 18.40 -14.84
C ASN A 613 -7.74 17.06 -15.00
N LEU A 614 -8.13 15.99 -14.32
CA LEU A 614 -7.59 14.64 -14.53
C LEU A 614 -7.96 14.07 -15.92
N HIS A 615 -9.15 14.38 -16.44
CA HIS A 615 -9.56 13.96 -17.78
C HIS A 615 -8.80 14.64 -18.93
N ARG A 616 -8.14 15.79 -18.69
CA ARG A 616 -7.23 16.38 -19.70
C ARG A 616 -5.95 15.57 -19.91
N TYR A 617 -5.69 14.57 -19.09
CA TYR A 617 -4.47 13.74 -19.13
C TYR A 617 -4.71 12.28 -19.55
N ASP A 618 -5.91 11.93 -20.05
CA ASP A 618 -6.17 10.61 -20.64
C ASP A 618 -6.43 10.72 -22.17
N PRO A 619 -5.45 10.44 -23.03
CA PRO A 619 -5.62 10.52 -24.49
C PRO A 619 -6.40 9.34 -25.09
N ILE A 620 -6.79 8.32 -24.32
CA ILE A 620 -7.15 7.01 -24.90
C ILE A 620 -8.62 6.94 -25.39
N THR A 621 -9.46 7.94 -25.17
CA THR A 621 -10.87 7.90 -25.61
C THR A 621 -11.26 8.81 -26.77
N TYR A 622 -10.33 9.57 -27.38
CA TYR A 622 -10.65 10.50 -28.47
C TYR A 622 -9.81 10.27 -29.73
N THR A 623 -9.97 9.11 -30.37
CA THR A 623 -9.46 8.89 -31.74
C THR A 623 -10.51 8.49 -32.77
N ASN A 624 -11.82 8.60 -32.48
CA ASN A 624 -12.85 8.21 -33.45
C ASN A 624 -13.98 9.23 -33.70
N LEU A 625 -13.73 10.54 -33.52
CA LEU A 625 -14.70 11.57 -33.93
C LEU A 625 -14.00 12.90 -34.29
N THR A 626 -13.21 12.90 -35.37
CA THR A 626 -12.93 14.11 -36.18
C THR A 626 -12.36 13.71 -37.54
N SER A 627 -13.09 12.89 -38.30
CA SER A 627 -12.96 12.85 -39.76
C SER A 627 -14.15 13.58 -40.37
N THR A 628 -14.03 14.88 -40.60
CA THR A 628 -14.65 15.61 -41.71
C THR A 628 -14.21 17.09 -41.76
N ILE A 629 -13.20 17.37 -42.61
CA ILE A 629 -13.13 18.49 -43.60
C ILE A 629 -12.86 19.94 -43.07
N PRO A 630 -12.06 20.81 -43.74
CA PRO A 630 -10.80 20.62 -44.47
C PRO A 630 -9.73 21.74 -44.23
N SER A 631 -8.54 21.50 -44.77
CA SER A 631 -7.39 22.39 -44.97
C SER A 631 -7.67 23.77 -45.60
N LYS A 632 -7.01 24.81 -45.08
CA LYS A 632 -6.48 26.05 -45.73
C LYS A 632 -6.00 26.96 -44.56
N ILE A 633 -4.79 27.49 -44.41
CA ILE A 633 -3.69 27.96 -45.29
C ILE A 633 -2.39 27.93 -44.45
N ALA A 634 -1.26 27.65 -45.11
CA ALA A 634 0.09 27.61 -44.53
C ALA A 634 0.79 29.02 -44.60
N PRO A 635 2.06 29.19 -44.20
CA PRO A 635 2.51 30.21 -43.26
C PRO A 635 3.22 31.41 -43.91
N THR A 636 3.30 32.53 -43.19
CA THR A 636 4.28 33.60 -43.49
C THR A 636 5.19 33.84 -42.30
N THR A 637 6.45 33.46 -42.53
CA THR A 637 7.69 33.86 -41.88
C THR A 637 7.87 35.37 -41.92
N THR A 638 8.27 35.96 -40.80
CA THR A 638 9.19 37.11 -40.79
C THR A 638 9.99 37.14 -39.49
N MET A 639 11.30 36.98 -39.62
CA MET A 639 12.28 37.39 -38.63
C MET A 639 12.30 38.92 -38.55
N ALA A 640 12.40 39.46 -37.33
CA ALA A 640 13.05 40.74 -37.10
C ALA A 640 13.65 40.77 -35.68
N THR A 641 14.97 40.81 -35.65
CA THR A 641 15.84 41.24 -34.55
C THR A 641 15.49 42.63 -34.03
N THR A 642 15.47 42.82 -32.71
CA THR A 642 15.97 44.05 -32.08
C THR A 642 16.33 43.84 -30.62
N THR A 643 17.49 44.40 -30.28
CA THR A 643 18.23 44.46 -29.02
C THR A 643 17.65 45.47 -28.01
N THR A 644 18.14 45.38 -26.75
CA THR A 644 18.16 46.39 -25.65
C THR A 644 16.78 46.70 -25.00
N THR A 645 16.59 46.80 -23.68
CA THR A 645 17.43 47.32 -22.58
C THR A 645 16.83 46.91 -21.22
N THR A 646 17.70 46.86 -20.21
CA THR A 646 17.43 46.86 -18.76
C THR A 646 16.53 48.01 -18.29
N THR A 647 15.65 47.78 -17.30
CA THR A 647 15.53 48.54 -16.03
C THR A 647 14.48 47.91 -15.11
N ASN A 648 14.75 48.03 -13.80
CA ASN A 648 13.97 47.60 -12.64
C ASN A 648 12.52 48.12 -12.61
N ASP A 649 11.61 47.30 -12.09
CA ASP A 649 10.86 47.51 -10.84
C ASP A 649 10.22 46.19 -10.36
#